data_AF-A0A7U8C4Y5-F1
#
_entry.id   AF-A0A7U8C4Y5-F1
#
_cell.length_a   1.000
_cell.length_b   1.000
_cell.length_c   1.000
_cell.angle_alpha   90.00
_cell.angle_beta   90.00
_cell.angle_gamma   90.00
#
_symmetry.space_group_name_H-M   'P 1'
#
loop_
_entity.id
_entity.type
_entity.pdbx_description
1 polymer ?
#
loop_
_entity_poly.entity_id
_entity_poly.type
_entity_poly.pdbx_seq_one_letter_code
_entity_poly.pdbx_strand_id
1 'polypeptide(L)'
;MKLWLILAVLIIAGCSGKNVQMPIGGYPVKPGEVGPVAVDNPMQFPFSCTTSEAGLGEPLIDNYEQKGYPVWDRWLFFNYKKGYSQYCGAKMEVSFYYRNDAGDFKSLVAQSDIPGDAEYLERDGRRFPFVVRYERGVINRFIYGITSLTEWPIQQAGIVPVWNKQLIMLFNGGIGIGHHQSGIVSLGMLGAEAEKSDDLISLFNPDLLARGYLLAGSTGMGTDTSFNLPLLLQTAGMVKKQVVAEFGEPDFTLGLGASGGAIQQFFSDQHAPELLDGVVVSHMFPDLLTQMTGVGDCELLQYYFDNHSDQSSEGFWKTWYHRGLVEGFNAIDGYPSKYSIDGSGVPMMSTAKPGSSVCVDGWRGITPLMFNPKLFLPFYDMHHAWLKGDASELKSTNWTHWDDAVAIYGTDQSGYALRTYDNVGVQYGLEALKQGAISVDQFLDLNARIGGWKPSSEMRFEQAPFYPFGALTLDRISLSEFIFGNIKLRSVGSFWRGTQNVLTLMPDDKVSPRVKRWFGRDDKQSIWSHQNSTASLDTAIAERSSASATAIERAKKQGMVFGGEWNKPTIAMMVYLDDRLDIHDARQPFVFRERMRKAGHSDGSFSIWGLTPSGNPESDKKQLRDIATQSVETLSAWLQQGEKPPSAIDRCWDKHYQLLAVGESVWNGVSLNHSDKGLCAREFKIHGSPRVAAGEPFAADLLKCPLKSVSSALQDGTYATIRFNEMQKVYLEKIFKEGVCAYN
;
A
#
# COMPACT_ATOMS: atom_id res chain seq x y z
N MET A 1 7.47 -60.67 38.09
CA MET A 1 8.63 -60.08 38.80
C MET A 1 9.80 -60.08 37.82
N LYS A 2 10.41 -58.90 37.61
CA LYS A 2 11.68 -58.64 36.88
C LYS A 2 11.69 -58.81 35.35
N LEU A 3 11.35 -57.74 34.64
CA LEU A 3 12.09 -57.25 33.45
C LEU A 3 11.61 -55.83 33.08
N TRP A 4 11.61 -54.94 34.07
CA TRP A 4 11.46 -53.48 33.92
C TRP A 4 12.68 -52.87 34.59
N LEU A 5 13.81 -52.68 33.89
CA LEU A 5 14.93 -51.85 34.38
C LEU A 5 16.11 -51.58 33.41
N ILE A 6 16.05 -51.88 32.10
CA ILE A 6 17.17 -51.56 31.19
C ILE A 6 16.70 -50.94 29.87
N LEU A 7 15.82 -49.93 29.92
CA LEU A 7 15.58 -49.05 28.77
C LEU A 7 15.28 -47.60 29.18
N ALA A 8 15.91 -47.14 30.27
CA ALA A 8 15.78 -45.78 30.79
C ALA A 8 17.10 -44.99 30.82
N VAL A 9 18.18 -45.49 30.19
CA VAL A 9 19.51 -44.85 30.24
C VAL A 9 20.14 -44.62 28.84
N LEU A 10 19.37 -44.74 27.75
CA LEU A 10 19.86 -44.45 26.38
C LEU A 10 19.05 -43.37 25.63
N ILE A 11 18.40 -42.45 26.35
CA ILE A 11 17.74 -41.27 25.74
C ILE A 11 18.26 -39.92 26.28
N ILE A 12 19.17 -39.92 27.27
CA ILE A 12 19.68 -38.67 27.88
C ILE A 12 21.09 -38.28 27.36
N ALA A 13 21.72 -39.08 26.50
CA ALA A 13 23.07 -38.80 25.97
C ALA A 13 23.10 -38.56 24.45
N GLY A 14 22.12 -37.80 23.92
CA GLY A 14 22.09 -37.38 22.50
C GLY A 14 21.60 -35.94 22.25
N CYS A 15 21.08 -35.25 23.27
CA CYS A 15 20.64 -33.84 23.17
C CYS A 15 21.74 -32.85 23.57
N SER A 16 23.01 -33.22 23.41
CA SER A 16 24.13 -32.28 23.47
C SER A 16 24.16 -31.49 22.15
N GLY A 17 23.63 -30.26 22.19
CA GLY A 17 23.96 -29.17 21.28
C GLY A 17 24.09 -29.54 19.80
N LYS A 18 22.98 -29.83 19.12
CA LYS A 18 22.95 -29.48 17.70
C LYS A 18 22.97 -27.96 17.65
N ASN A 19 24.15 -27.38 17.41
CA ASN A 19 24.28 -26.01 16.96
C ASN A 19 23.40 -25.89 15.72
N VAL A 20 22.20 -25.34 15.89
CA VAL A 20 21.32 -25.10 14.76
C VAL A 20 21.94 -23.91 14.03
N GLN A 21 22.50 -24.22 12.87
CA GLN A 21 23.36 -23.33 12.12
C GLN A 21 22.53 -22.19 11.54
N MET A 22 23.04 -20.96 11.57
CA MET A 22 22.46 -19.85 10.82
C MET A 22 22.24 -20.27 9.36
N PRO A 23 21.20 -19.79 8.67
CA PRO A 23 21.12 -19.90 7.21
C PRO A 23 22.21 -19.02 6.59
N ILE A 24 23.45 -19.52 6.57
CA ILE A 24 24.57 -18.94 5.83
C ILE A 24 24.56 -19.59 4.45
N GLY A 25 23.61 -19.20 3.61
CA GLY A 25 23.61 -19.53 2.19
C GLY A 25 24.47 -18.54 1.41
N GLY A 26 25.26 -19.02 0.46
CA GLY A 26 25.90 -18.17 -0.54
C GLY A 26 24.99 -17.92 -1.75
N TYR A 27 25.48 -17.14 -2.70
CA TYR A 27 24.87 -17.06 -4.03
C TYR A 27 25.71 -17.89 -5.01
N PRO A 28 25.08 -18.59 -5.98
CA PRO A 28 23.63 -18.79 -6.09
C PRO A 28 23.12 -19.78 -5.02
N VAL A 29 21.94 -19.53 -4.47
CA VAL A 29 21.22 -20.48 -3.62
C VAL A 29 20.78 -21.65 -4.50
N LYS A 30 21.18 -22.88 -4.17
CA LYS A 30 20.84 -24.09 -4.94
C LYS A 30 19.62 -24.84 -4.40
N PRO A 31 18.99 -25.71 -5.21
CA PRO A 31 17.83 -26.48 -4.74
C PRO A 31 18.15 -27.26 -3.46
N GLY A 32 17.30 -27.10 -2.44
CA GLY A 32 17.49 -27.69 -1.11
C GLY A 32 18.28 -26.83 -0.11
N GLU A 33 18.94 -25.75 -0.56
CA GLU A 33 19.63 -24.77 0.28
C GLU A 33 18.69 -23.67 0.77
N VAL A 34 19.14 -22.84 1.71
CA VAL A 34 18.37 -21.73 2.28
C VAL A 34 19.08 -20.44 1.94
N GLY A 35 18.33 -19.42 1.49
CA GLY A 35 18.93 -18.14 1.15
C GLY A 35 19.44 -17.36 2.37
N PRO A 36 20.40 -16.46 2.16
CA PRO A 36 20.99 -15.67 3.25
C PRO A 36 20.01 -14.62 3.82
N VAL A 37 20.30 -14.21 5.05
CA VAL A 37 19.74 -13.00 5.68
C VAL A 37 20.85 -11.94 5.78
N ALA A 38 20.54 -10.69 5.44
CA ALA A 38 21.51 -9.62 5.54
C ALA A 38 21.95 -9.40 7.00
N VAL A 39 23.22 -9.03 7.20
CA VAL A 39 23.82 -8.85 8.53
C VAL A 39 23.16 -7.70 9.31
N ASP A 40 22.74 -6.67 8.58
CA ASP A 40 22.09 -5.45 9.05
C ASP A 40 20.56 -5.49 8.88
N ASN A 41 19.99 -6.67 8.60
CA ASN A 41 18.53 -6.84 8.66
C ASN A 41 18.05 -6.41 10.06
N PRO A 42 17.01 -5.57 10.18
CA PRO A 42 16.52 -5.09 11.47
C PRO A 42 16.00 -6.23 12.36
N MET A 43 15.79 -7.42 11.79
CA MET A 43 15.32 -8.61 12.48
C MET A 43 14.09 -8.27 13.33
N GLN A 44 13.07 -7.66 12.71
CA GLN A 44 11.84 -7.29 13.39
C GLN A 44 11.31 -8.47 14.21
N PHE A 45 11.03 -8.20 15.48
CA PHE A 45 10.44 -9.16 16.41
C PHE A 45 9.24 -8.54 17.13
N PRO A 46 8.16 -9.31 17.31
CA PRO A 46 8.01 -10.68 16.83
C PRO A 46 7.84 -10.72 15.30
N PHE A 47 7.88 -11.89 14.64
CA PHE A 47 7.75 -11.98 13.17
C PHE A 47 6.95 -13.21 12.73
N SER A 48 5.99 -13.03 11.84
CA SER A 48 5.09 -14.10 11.34
C SER A 48 5.72 -14.78 10.12
N CYS A 49 5.94 -16.10 10.15
CA CYS A 49 6.39 -16.85 8.98
C CYS A 49 5.20 -17.38 8.18
N THR A 50 5.27 -17.31 6.85
CA THR A 50 4.20 -17.68 5.91
C THR A 50 4.71 -18.58 4.76
N THR A 51 5.79 -19.33 4.98
CA THR A 51 6.39 -20.22 3.97
C THR A 51 5.41 -21.29 3.50
N SER A 52 4.50 -21.73 4.37
CA SER A 52 3.52 -22.77 4.05
C SER A 52 2.47 -22.28 3.06
N GLU A 53 2.07 -21.03 3.17
CA GLU A 53 1.10 -20.35 2.32
C GLU A 53 1.66 -20.15 0.91
N ALA A 54 2.99 -20.02 0.76
CA ALA A 54 3.69 -19.98 -0.52
C ALA A 54 4.02 -21.38 -1.10
N GLY A 55 3.58 -22.45 -0.43
CA GLY A 55 3.80 -23.83 -0.85
C GLY A 55 5.22 -24.36 -0.62
N LEU A 56 6.04 -23.71 0.22
CA LEU A 56 7.38 -24.16 0.62
C LEU A 56 7.38 -25.03 1.89
N GLY A 57 6.20 -25.33 2.42
CA GLY A 57 6.03 -26.06 3.69
C GLY A 57 6.30 -25.19 4.93
N GLU A 58 6.32 -25.83 6.10
CA GLU A 58 6.63 -25.16 7.37
C GLU A 58 8.07 -24.61 7.37
N PRO A 59 8.32 -23.46 8.02
CA PRO A 59 9.65 -22.86 8.05
C PRO A 59 10.62 -23.75 8.81
N LEU A 60 11.91 -23.65 8.47
CA LEU A 60 12.96 -24.45 9.07
C LEU A 60 13.13 -24.09 10.55
N ILE A 61 13.24 -25.14 11.36
CA ILE A 61 13.60 -25.01 12.77
C ILE A 61 15.07 -24.60 12.83
N ASP A 62 15.31 -23.35 13.21
CA ASP A 62 16.63 -22.75 13.31
C ASP A 62 17.09 -22.53 14.76
N ASN A 63 16.22 -22.79 15.74
CA ASN A 63 16.57 -22.79 17.16
C ASN A 63 15.58 -23.56 18.04
N TYR A 64 15.99 -23.86 19.26
CA TYR A 64 15.14 -24.42 20.33
C TYR A 64 15.05 -23.48 21.56
N GLU A 65 15.52 -22.25 21.42
CA GLU A 65 15.62 -21.24 22.48
C GLU A 65 14.34 -20.39 22.60
N GLN A 66 13.29 -20.75 21.87
CA GLN A 66 12.04 -19.99 21.81
C GLN A 66 12.16 -18.63 21.14
N LYS A 67 13.11 -18.48 20.21
CA LYS A 67 13.30 -17.25 19.43
C LYS A 67 12.52 -17.33 18.12
N GLY A 68 11.60 -16.39 17.93
CA GLY A 68 10.83 -16.26 16.69
C GLY A 68 9.63 -17.19 16.60
N TYR A 69 9.28 -17.59 15.38
CA TYR A 69 8.05 -18.28 15.07
C TYR A 69 8.05 -19.74 15.58
N PRO A 70 7.03 -20.17 16.35
CA PRO A 70 6.94 -21.57 16.77
C PRO A 70 6.54 -22.48 15.60
N VAL A 71 7.36 -23.49 15.32
CA VAL A 71 7.10 -24.49 14.27
C VAL A 71 6.39 -25.70 14.88
N TRP A 72 5.27 -26.10 14.27
CA TRP A 72 4.38 -27.14 14.79
C TRP A 72 4.39 -28.37 13.89
N ASP A 73 4.31 -29.55 14.50
CA ASP A 73 3.87 -30.78 13.82
C ASP A 73 2.37 -30.93 14.04
N ARG A 74 1.60 -30.98 12.94
CA ARG A 74 0.16 -31.18 13.00
C ARG A 74 -0.17 -32.60 12.60
N TRP A 75 -0.61 -33.39 13.56
CA TRP A 75 -1.24 -34.69 13.33
C TRP A 75 -2.73 -34.59 13.66
N LEU A 76 -3.56 -35.40 12.99
CA LEU A 76 -5.04 -35.34 12.96
C LEU A 76 -5.77 -34.93 14.28
N PHE A 77 -5.20 -35.20 15.46
CA PHE A 77 -5.76 -34.80 16.76
C PHE A 77 -4.76 -34.16 17.75
N PHE A 78 -3.49 -33.94 17.36
CA PHE A 78 -2.45 -33.41 18.25
C PHE A 78 -1.53 -32.42 17.53
N ASN A 79 -1.28 -31.27 18.17
CA ASN A 79 -0.25 -30.33 17.75
C ASN A 79 0.95 -30.47 18.70
N TYR A 80 2.10 -30.87 18.19
CA TYR A 80 3.35 -30.91 18.96
C TYR A 80 4.29 -29.81 18.47
N LYS A 81 4.77 -28.95 19.37
CA LYS A 81 5.75 -27.91 19.02
C LYS A 81 7.11 -28.57 18.79
N LYS A 82 7.67 -28.46 17.58
CA LYS A 82 8.95 -29.08 17.22
C LYS A 82 10.15 -28.19 17.52
N GLY A 83 10.00 -26.86 17.43
CA GLY A 83 11.08 -25.91 17.62
C GLY A 83 10.65 -24.50 17.19
N TYR A 84 11.61 -23.64 16.88
CA TYR A 84 11.35 -22.26 16.49
C TYR A 84 12.16 -21.86 15.26
N SER A 85 11.63 -20.89 14.52
CA SER A 85 12.24 -20.26 13.35
C SER A 85 12.33 -18.76 13.55
N GLN A 86 13.53 -18.24 13.82
CA GLN A 86 13.75 -16.80 13.92
C GLN A 86 13.90 -16.14 12.54
N TYR A 87 14.43 -16.87 11.56
CA TYR A 87 14.72 -16.37 10.22
C TYR A 87 13.62 -16.66 9.20
N CYS A 88 12.62 -17.48 9.54
CA CYS A 88 11.58 -17.94 8.62
C CYS A 88 12.13 -18.59 7.34
N GLY A 89 13.33 -19.18 7.40
CA GLY A 89 13.97 -19.78 6.23
C GLY A 89 13.22 -21.01 5.73
N ALA A 90 13.13 -21.18 4.42
CA ALA A 90 12.70 -22.42 3.78
C ALA A 90 13.69 -22.81 2.70
N LYS A 91 13.71 -24.11 2.36
CA LYS A 91 14.56 -24.62 1.29
C LYS A 91 14.10 -24.06 -0.05
N MET A 92 15.07 -23.72 -0.89
CA MET A 92 14.80 -23.32 -2.26
C MET A 92 14.33 -24.53 -3.06
N GLU A 93 13.30 -24.34 -3.87
CA GLU A 93 12.72 -25.35 -4.75
C GLU A 93 12.57 -24.80 -6.17
N VAL A 94 12.75 -25.69 -7.16
CA VAL A 94 12.48 -25.41 -8.57
C VAL A 94 11.31 -26.28 -9.02
N SER A 95 10.33 -25.65 -9.63
CA SER A 95 9.16 -26.28 -10.23
C SER A 95 9.07 -25.90 -11.71
N PHE A 96 8.43 -26.75 -12.51
CA PHE A 96 8.21 -26.48 -13.93
C PHE A 96 6.72 -26.44 -14.22
N TYR A 97 6.33 -25.57 -15.14
CA TYR A 97 4.95 -25.47 -15.60
C TYR A 97 4.92 -25.34 -17.12
N TYR A 98 3.95 -25.96 -17.78
CA TYR A 98 3.65 -25.68 -19.18
C TYR A 98 2.37 -24.86 -19.27
N ARG A 99 2.27 -24.01 -20.28
CA ARG A 99 1.01 -23.33 -20.62
C ARG A 99 0.22 -24.22 -21.57
N ASN A 100 -1.06 -24.43 -21.30
CA ASN A 100 -1.93 -25.18 -22.21
C ASN A 100 -2.57 -24.27 -23.27
N ASP A 101 -3.25 -24.85 -24.25
CA ASP A 101 -3.95 -24.15 -25.33
C ASP A 101 -5.13 -23.28 -24.87
N ALA A 102 -5.64 -23.50 -23.66
CA ALA A 102 -6.59 -22.63 -22.97
C ALA A 102 -5.94 -21.40 -22.31
N GLY A 103 -4.60 -21.36 -22.25
CA GLY A 103 -3.83 -20.27 -21.70
C GLY A 103 -3.48 -20.40 -20.21
N ASP A 104 -3.82 -21.51 -19.56
CA ASP A 104 -3.53 -21.78 -18.15
C ASP A 104 -2.13 -22.40 -17.96
N PHE A 105 -1.41 -22.01 -16.90
CA PHE A 105 -0.23 -22.77 -16.45
C PHE A 105 -0.59 -24.02 -15.64
N LYS A 106 0.01 -25.16 -16.00
CA LYS A 106 -0.16 -26.47 -15.37
C LYS A 106 1.19 -27.02 -14.93
N SER A 107 1.22 -27.66 -13.75
CA SER A 107 2.45 -28.28 -13.22
C SER A 107 3.00 -29.33 -14.18
N LEU A 108 4.31 -29.32 -14.39
CA LEU A 108 5.05 -30.24 -15.23
C LEU A 108 6.12 -30.94 -14.40
N VAL A 109 6.15 -32.28 -14.47
CA VAL A 109 7.19 -33.06 -13.80
C VAL A 109 8.49 -32.92 -14.57
N ALA A 110 9.59 -32.61 -13.88
CA ALA A 110 10.90 -32.49 -14.49
C ALA A 110 11.22 -33.74 -15.35
N GLN A 111 11.65 -33.52 -16.61
CA GLN A 111 12.00 -34.57 -17.57
C GLN A 111 10.83 -35.47 -18.06
N SER A 112 9.56 -35.12 -17.82
CA SER A 112 8.44 -35.83 -18.43
C SER A 112 8.24 -35.46 -19.91
N ASP A 113 7.47 -36.28 -20.64
CA ASP A 113 6.96 -35.87 -21.95
C ASP A 113 6.09 -34.60 -21.82
N ILE A 114 6.06 -33.79 -22.88
CA ILE A 114 5.19 -32.61 -22.93
C ILE A 114 3.73 -33.04 -23.13
N PRO A 115 2.77 -32.54 -22.34
CA PRO A 115 1.36 -32.83 -22.54
C PRO A 115 0.84 -32.38 -23.92
N GLY A 116 -0.15 -33.10 -24.46
CA GLY A 116 -0.65 -32.88 -25.82
C GLY A 116 -1.45 -31.59 -26.03
N ASP A 117 -1.91 -30.97 -24.94
CA ASP A 117 -2.59 -29.67 -24.91
C ASP A 117 -1.62 -28.49 -24.70
N ALA A 118 -0.31 -28.71 -24.73
CA ALA A 118 0.67 -27.64 -24.52
C ALA A 118 0.64 -26.60 -25.65
N GLU A 119 0.66 -25.32 -25.27
CA GLU A 119 0.89 -24.18 -26.15
C GLU A 119 2.35 -24.22 -26.65
N TYR A 120 2.58 -23.85 -27.91
CA TYR A 120 3.91 -23.78 -28.51
C TYR A 120 4.23 -22.36 -28.94
N LEU A 121 5.46 -21.94 -28.67
CA LEU A 121 6.02 -20.68 -29.13
C LEU A 121 6.87 -20.92 -30.38
N GLU A 122 6.89 -19.92 -31.27
CA GLU A 122 7.77 -19.86 -32.43
C GLU A 122 8.71 -18.67 -32.30
N ARG A 123 10.02 -18.92 -32.33
CA ARG A 123 11.05 -17.88 -32.24
C ARG A 123 12.28 -18.29 -33.02
N ASP A 124 12.82 -17.38 -33.83
CA ASP A 124 14.02 -17.60 -34.65
C ASP A 124 13.95 -18.90 -35.50
N GLY A 125 12.76 -19.21 -36.02
CA GLY A 125 12.49 -20.42 -36.81
C GLY A 125 12.45 -21.73 -36.01
N ARG A 126 12.53 -21.67 -34.68
CA ARG A 126 12.40 -22.82 -33.77
C ARG A 126 11.00 -22.83 -33.15
N ARG A 127 10.39 -24.01 -33.09
CA ARG A 127 9.13 -24.26 -32.38
C ARG A 127 9.40 -25.07 -31.11
N PHE A 128 8.95 -24.60 -29.96
CA PHE A 128 9.17 -25.24 -28.66
C PHE A 128 7.97 -25.02 -27.73
N PRO A 129 7.70 -25.93 -26.79
CA PRO A 129 6.55 -25.78 -25.91
C PRO A 129 6.76 -24.60 -24.94
N PHE A 130 5.69 -23.92 -24.57
CA PHE A 130 5.72 -22.83 -23.60
C PHE A 130 5.87 -23.41 -22.19
N VAL A 131 7.12 -23.68 -21.81
CA VAL A 131 7.48 -24.19 -20.48
C VAL A 131 8.23 -23.13 -19.68
N VAL A 132 7.81 -22.93 -18.44
CA VAL A 132 8.42 -21.98 -17.50
C VAL A 132 9.07 -22.73 -16.34
N ARG A 133 10.30 -22.32 -16.00
CA ARG A 133 11.01 -22.69 -14.78
C ARG A 133 10.65 -21.67 -13.71
N TYR A 134 10.20 -22.13 -12.55
CA TYR A 134 9.88 -21.30 -11.41
C TYR A 134 10.69 -21.72 -10.19
N GLU A 135 11.59 -20.84 -9.77
CA GLU A 135 12.39 -20.98 -8.54
C GLU A 135 11.75 -20.19 -7.41
N ARG A 136 11.65 -20.82 -6.24
CA ARG A 136 11.12 -20.20 -5.02
C ARG A 136 12.03 -20.50 -3.85
N GLY A 137 12.18 -19.56 -2.94
CA GLY A 137 12.86 -19.79 -1.68
C GLY A 137 12.66 -18.62 -0.73
N VAL A 138 13.51 -18.54 0.30
CA VAL A 138 13.51 -17.41 1.25
C VAL A 138 14.87 -16.71 1.20
N ILE A 139 14.86 -15.40 0.99
CA ILE A 139 16.02 -14.49 1.03
C ILE A 139 15.66 -13.30 1.91
N ASN A 140 16.56 -12.92 2.81
CA ASN A 140 16.36 -11.81 3.75
C ASN A 140 15.09 -11.93 4.63
N ARG A 141 14.71 -13.18 4.96
CA ARG A 141 13.46 -13.58 5.64
C ARG A 141 12.19 -13.48 4.78
N PHE A 142 12.27 -12.97 3.56
CA PHE A 142 11.14 -12.82 2.64
C PHE A 142 11.14 -13.92 1.58
N ILE A 143 9.96 -14.28 1.11
CA ILE A 143 9.79 -15.32 0.08
C ILE A 143 10.07 -14.67 -1.26
N TYR A 144 10.94 -15.27 -2.07
CA TYR A 144 11.24 -14.78 -3.41
C TYR A 144 10.81 -15.79 -4.47
N GLY A 145 10.58 -15.29 -5.67
CA GLY A 145 10.29 -16.08 -6.86
C GLY A 145 11.06 -15.58 -8.07
N ILE A 146 11.60 -16.50 -8.86
CA ILE A 146 12.24 -16.21 -10.14
C ILE A 146 11.64 -17.10 -11.22
N THR A 147 11.06 -16.50 -12.24
CA THR A 147 10.40 -17.19 -13.35
C THR A 147 11.11 -16.91 -14.66
N SER A 148 11.33 -17.96 -15.46
CA SER A 148 11.96 -17.85 -16.78
C SER A 148 11.36 -18.85 -17.75
N LEU A 149 11.29 -18.47 -19.02
CA LEU A 149 11.03 -19.40 -20.12
C LEU A 149 12.22 -20.36 -20.25
N THR A 150 11.98 -21.66 -20.41
CA THR A 150 13.04 -22.70 -20.48
C THR A 150 12.83 -23.63 -21.67
N GLU A 151 13.92 -24.13 -22.24
CA GLU A 151 13.84 -25.17 -23.27
C GLU A 151 13.32 -26.50 -22.68
N TRP A 152 12.60 -27.28 -23.50
CA TRP A 152 12.10 -28.62 -23.15
C TRP A 152 12.21 -29.60 -24.34
N PRO A 153 12.61 -30.87 -24.11
CA PRO A 153 13.12 -31.44 -22.85
C PRO A 153 14.47 -30.80 -22.47
N ILE A 154 14.81 -30.83 -21.18
CA ILE A 154 16.04 -30.21 -20.67
C ILE A 154 17.25 -31.01 -21.20
N GLN A 155 17.99 -30.46 -22.15
CA GLN A 155 18.99 -31.21 -22.93
C GLN A 155 20.34 -31.44 -22.22
N GLN A 156 20.64 -30.77 -21.09
CA GLN A 156 21.89 -30.92 -20.32
C GLN A 156 21.68 -30.76 -18.80
N ALA A 157 22.68 -31.13 -17.99
CA ALA A 157 22.68 -31.06 -16.52
C ALA A 157 22.71 -29.62 -15.94
N GLY A 158 22.11 -28.66 -16.64
CA GLY A 158 21.93 -27.26 -16.26
C GLY A 158 20.77 -26.67 -17.05
N ILE A 159 19.90 -25.92 -16.37
CA ILE A 159 18.71 -25.32 -16.98
C ILE A 159 19.17 -24.06 -17.72
N VAL A 160 19.06 -24.03 -19.05
CA VAL A 160 19.36 -22.84 -19.85
C VAL A 160 18.04 -22.11 -20.13
N PRO A 161 17.82 -20.89 -19.59
CA PRO A 161 16.62 -20.13 -19.91
C PRO A 161 16.67 -19.66 -21.37
N VAL A 162 15.50 -19.59 -22.01
CA VAL A 162 15.30 -18.85 -23.26
C VAL A 162 15.20 -17.37 -22.90
N TRP A 163 16.35 -16.73 -22.69
CA TRP A 163 16.46 -15.39 -22.11
C TRP A 163 16.90 -14.34 -23.12
N ASN A 164 16.17 -13.23 -23.19
CA ASN A 164 16.48 -12.06 -24.02
C ASN A 164 17.49 -11.09 -23.37
N LYS A 165 18.20 -11.54 -22.33
CA LYS A 165 19.16 -10.75 -21.53
C LYS A 165 18.57 -9.57 -20.75
N GLN A 166 17.25 -9.47 -20.62
CA GLN A 166 16.61 -8.45 -19.79
C GLN A 166 15.91 -9.06 -18.57
N LEU A 167 16.14 -8.43 -17.42
CA LEU A 167 15.53 -8.78 -16.14
C LEU A 167 14.41 -7.79 -15.85
N ILE A 168 13.24 -8.28 -15.46
CA ILE A 168 12.16 -7.47 -14.90
C ILE A 168 12.04 -7.78 -13.41
N MET A 169 12.23 -6.76 -12.58
CA MET A 169 12.02 -6.82 -11.14
C MET A 169 10.62 -6.32 -10.81
N LEU A 170 9.81 -7.17 -10.18
CA LEU A 170 8.41 -6.91 -9.85
C LEU A 170 8.30 -6.34 -8.43
N PHE A 171 7.73 -5.14 -8.32
CA PHE A 171 7.52 -4.43 -7.06
C PHE A 171 6.03 -4.26 -6.77
N ASN A 172 5.60 -4.75 -5.62
CA ASN A 172 4.19 -4.73 -5.25
C ASN A 172 3.76 -3.50 -4.45
N GLY A 173 2.51 -3.11 -4.62
CA GLY A 173 1.86 -2.02 -3.88
C GLY A 173 1.21 -2.46 -2.57
N GLY A 174 0.39 -1.58 -1.99
CA GLY A 174 -0.29 -1.77 -0.70
C GLY A 174 0.43 -1.07 0.46
N ILE A 175 -0.14 -1.12 1.67
CA ILE A 175 0.43 -0.49 2.89
C ILE A 175 0.43 -1.53 4.01
N GLY A 176 1.62 -1.98 4.41
CA GLY A 176 1.88 -2.91 5.51
C GLY A 176 2.84 -2.33 6.56
N ILE A 177 2.82 -2.91 7.76
CA ILE A 177 3.57 -2.42 8.94
C ILE A 177 4.69 -3.39 9.35
N GLY A 178 5.09 -4.30 8.46
CA GLY A 178 6.16 -5.27 8.73
C GLY A 178 5.76 -6.30 9.77
N HIS A 179 6.73 -6.97 10.39
CA HIS A 179 6.50 -8.08 11.34
C HIS A 179 5.86 -9.34 10.74
N HIS A 180 5.83 -9.48 9.42
CA HIS A 180 5.43 -10.72 8.74
C HIS A 180 6.24 -10.95 7.47
N GLN A 181 6.35 -12.23 7.09
CA GLN A 181 7.14 -12.68 5.95
C GLN A 181 6.49 -12.31 4.61
N SER A 182 5.17 -12.10 4.57
CA SER A 182 4.48 -11.73 3.33
C SER A 182 3.15 -11.07 3.57
N GLY A 183 2.84 -10.04 2.77
CA GLY A 183 1.48 -9.55 2.57
C GLY A 183 0.69 -10.41 1.58
N ILE A 184 -0.64 -10.22 1.59
CA ILE A 184 -1.57 -11.03 0.79
C ILE A 184 -1.44 -10.76 -0.71
N VAL A 185 -1.16 -9.51 -1.09
CA VAL A 185 -1.01 -9.10 -2.50
C VAL A 185 0.33 -9.64 -3.02
N SER A 186 1.38 -9.54 -2.21
CA SER A 186 2.73 -10.04 -2.51
C SER A 186 2.79 -11.52 -2.83
N LEU A 187 2.00 -12.37 -2.16
CA LEU A 187 1.93 -13.79 -2.54
C LEU A 187 1.27 -13.99 -3.91
N GLY A 188 0.30 -13.15 -4.28
CA GLY A 188 -0.40 -13.25 -5.56
C GLY A 188 0.47 -12.99 -6.79
N MET A 189 1.59 -12.26 -6.65
CA MET A 189 2.58 -12.10 -7.72
C MET A 189 3.48 -13.33 -7.90
N LEU A 190 3.63 -14.13 -6.84
CA LEU A 190 4.58 -15.23 -6.79
C LEU A 190 3.89 -16.53 -7.18
N GLY A 191 4.06 -16.97 -8.42
CA GLY A 191 3.52 -18.27 -8.82
C GLY A 191 3.32 -18.41 -10.32
N ALA A 192 3.08 -19.64 -10.74
CA ALA A 192 2.58 -19.92 -12.07
C ALA A 192 1.10 -19.51 -12.24
N GLU A 193 0.35 -19.39 -11.14
CA GLU A 193 -1.06 -18.95 -11.14
C GLU A 193 -1.22 -17.43 -10.99
N ALA A 194 -0.13 -16.66 -11.02
CA ALA A 194 -0.18 -15.20 -10.88
C ALA A 194 -1.13 -14.55 -11.90
N GLU A 195 -1.30 -15.13 -13.10
CA GLU A 195 -2.26 -14.66 -14.11
C GLU A 195 -3.73 -14.66 -13.66
N LYS A 196 -4.07 -15.43 -12.62
CA LYS A 196 -5.40 -15.50 -12.02
C LYS A 196 -5.63 -14.38 -11.00
N SER A 197 -4.59 -13.64 -10.61
CA SER A 197 -4.77 -12.45 -9.79
C SER A 197 -5.32 -11.31 -10.64
N ASP A 198 -6.18 -10.49 -10.03
CA ASP A 198 -6.66 -9.24 -10.64
C ASP A 198 -5.61 -8.10 -10.56
N ASP A 199 -4.38 -8.42 -10.14
CA ASP A 199 -3.29 -7.45 -10.04
C ASP A 199 -2.71 -7.15 -11.41
N LEU A 200 -2.63 -5.85 -11.76
CA LEU A 200 -2.18 -5.40 -13.07
C LEU A 200 -0.83 -5.99 -13.47
N ILE A 201 0.11 -6.14 -12.53
CA ILE A 201 1.48 -6.57 -12.82
C ILE A 201 1.51 -8.05 -13.22
N SER A 202 0.67 -8.88 -12.62
CA SER A 202 0.62 -10.32 -12.92
C SER A 202 -0.12 -10.67 -14.21
N LEU A 203 -1.02 -9.79 -14.67
CA LEU A 203 -1.88 -10.02 -15.86
C LEU A 203 -1.12 -10.27 -17.17
N PHE A 204 0.11 -9.76 -17.30
CA PHE A 204 0.89 -9.80 -18.54
C PHE A 204 2.22 -10.54 -18.41
N ASN A 205 2.46 -11.19 -17.26
CA ASN A 205 3.61 -12.07 -17.06
C ASN A 205 3.76 -13.14 -18.17
N PRO A 206 2.68 -13.79 -18.67
CA PRO A 206 2.82 -14.76 -19.76
C PRO A 206 3.40 -14.14 -21.04
N ASP A 207 3.00 -12.93 -21.42
CA ASP A 207 3.51 -12.25 -22.62
C ASP A 207 4.98 -11.86 -22.50
N LEU A 208 5.38 -11.43 -21.31
CA LEU A 208 6.78 -11.11 -21.02
C LEU A 208 7.64 -12.38 -21.04
N LEU A 209 7.17 -13.46 -20.44
CA LEU A 209 7.86 -14.75 -20.47
C LEU A 209 7.98 -15.28 -21.91
N ALA A 210 6.93 -15.17 -22.73
CA ALA A 210 6.97 -15.53 -24.15
C ALA A 210 8.01 -14.73 -24.95
N ARG A 211 8.26 -13.48 -24.56
CA ARG A 211 9.33 -12.61 -25.12
C ARG A 211 10.72 -12.92 -24.56
N GLY A 212 10.81 -13.86 -23.63
CA GLY A 212 12.05 -14.32 -23.01
C GLY A 212 12.58 -13.38 -21.93
N TYR A 213 11.75 -12.52 -21.34
CA TYR A 213 12.14 -11.79 -20.13
C TYR A 213 12.30 -12.76 -18.96
N LEU A 214 13.25 -12.46 -18.07
CA LEU A 214 13.35 -13.11 -16.77
C LEU A 214 12.59 -12.25 -15.76
N LEU A 215 11.67 -12.83 -15.00
CA LEU A 215 10.87 -12.13 -14.00
C LEU A 215 11.35 -12.51 -12.60
N ALA A 216 11.62 -11.53 -11.74
CA ALA A 216 12.00 -11.77 -10.35
C ALA A 216 11.22 -10.87 -9.40
N GLY A 217 10.77 -11.42 -8.28
CA GLY A 217 10.04 -10.69 -7.25
C GLY A 217 10.25 -11.30 -5.87
N SER A 218 9.83 -10.58 -4.85
CA SER A 218 9.85 -11.04 -3.46
C SER A 218 8.73 -10.41 -2.67
N THR A 219 8.27 -11.11 -1.64
CA THR A 219 7.33 -10.55 -0.67
C THR A 219 7.96 -9.38 0.11
N GLY A 220 9.29 -9.35 0.19
CA GLY A 220 10.09 -8.21 0.66
C GLY A 220 10.41 -7.20 -0.44
N MET A 221 9.66 -7.22 -1.53
CA MET A 221 9.60 -6.17 -2.56
C MET A 221 8.15 -5.69 -2.72
N GLY A 222 7.33 -5.83 -1.68
CA GLY A 222 5.93 -5.40 -1.65
C GLY A 222 5.65 -4.52 -0.44
N THR A 223 5.09 -3.34 -0.69
CA THR A 223 4.75 -2.41 0.39
C THR A 223 3.54 -2.83 1.21
N ASP A 224 2.74 -3.79 0.73
CA ASP A 224 1.75 -4.52 1.53
C ASP A 224 2.38 -5.39 2.63
N THR A 225 3.67 -5.74 2.51
CA THR A 225 4.39 -6.49 3.54
C THR A 225 5.01 -5.56 4.60
N SER A 226 5.65 -4.49 4.18
CA SER A 226 6.30 -3.50 5.05
C SER A 226 6.50 -2.22 4.27
N PHE A 227 6.53 -1.07 4.94
CA PHE A 227 6.92 0.19 4.31
C PHE A 227 8.32 0.66 4.75
N ASN A 228 9.11 -0.23 5.37
CA ASN A 228 10.52 -0.04 5.62
C ASN A 228 11.32 -0.14 4.29
N LEU A 229 11.31 0.95 3.51
CA LEU A 229 11.91 1.00 2.18
C LEU A 229 13.40 0.59 2.15
N PRO A 230 14.26 0.94 3.13
CA PRO A 230 15.62 0.40 3.19
C PRO A 230 15.68 -1.14 3.26
N LEU A 231 14.81 -1.77 4.05
CA LEU A 231 14.72 -3.23 4.15
C LEU A 231 14.24 -3.86 2.84
N LEU A 232 13.24 -3.25 2.19
CA LEU A 232 12.75 -3.75 0.90
C LEU A 232 13.81 -3.58 -0.20
N LEU A 233 14.51 -2.46 -0.23
CA LEU A 233 15.61 -2.20 -1.17
C LEU A 233 16.74 -3.21 -1.01
N GLN A 234 17.14 -3.48 0.24
CA GLN A 234 18.13 -4.50 0.56
C GLN A 234 17.71 -5.87 0.02
N THR A 235 16.43 -6.23 0.21
CA THR A 235 15.87 -7.49 -0.29
C THR A 235 15.88 -7.53 -1.82
N ALA A 236 15.50 -6.45 -2.50
CA ALA A 236 15.55 -6.35 -3.96
C ALA A 236 16.98 -6.58 -4.48
N GLY A 237 17.98 -5.91 -3.90
CA GLY A 237 19.38 -6.11 -4.26
C GLY A 237 19.86 -7.56 -4.03
N MET A 238 19.40 -8.20 -2.96
CA MET A 238 19.68 -9.62 -2.66
C MET A 238 19.00 -10.59 -3.64
N VAL A 239 17.80 -10.27 -4.14
CA VAL A 239 17.13 -11.05 -5.18
C VAL A 239 17.83 -10.87 -6.53
N LYS A 240 18.24 -9.64 -6.90
CA LYS A 240 19.05 -9.41 -8.11
C LYS A 240 20.38 -10.18 -8.06
N LYS A 241 21.04 -10.25 -6.90
CA LYS A 241 22.24 -11.10 -6.70
C LYS A 241 21.97 -12.58 -6.97
N GLN A 242 20.82 -13.11 -6.56
CA GLN A 242 20.43 -14.49 -6.89
C GLN A 242 20.25 -14.67 -8.41
N VAL A 243 19.58 -13.73 -9.08
CA VAL A 243 19.43 -13.77 -10.54
C VAL A 243 20.78 -13.77 -11.23
N VAL A 244 21.66 -12.82 -10.90
CA VAL A 244 22.99 -12.69 -11.52
C VAL A 244 23.83 -13.95 -11.29
N ALA A 245 23.80 -14.51 -10.07
CA ALA A 245 24.58 -15.68 -9.73
C ALA A 245 24.09 -16.97 -10.41
N GLU A 246 22.79 -17.09 -10.68
CA GLU A 246 22.20 -18.28 -11.32
C GLU A 246 22.18 -18.18 -12.85
N PHE A 247 21.90 -16.99 -13.40
CA PHE A 247 21.63 -16.80 -14.84
C PHE A 247 22.68 -15.93 -15.57
N GLY A 248 23.51 -15.19 -14.84
CA GLY A 248 24.45 -14.21 -15.35
C GLY A 248 23.90 -12.77 -15.38
N GLU A 249 24.76 -11.81 -15.71
CA GLU A 249 24.40 -10.38 -15.75
C GLU A 249 23.38 -10.08 -16.86
N PRO A 250 22.30 -9.32 -16.56
CA PRO A 250 21.41 -8.77 -17.57
C PRO A 250 22.08 -7.62 -18.34
N ASP A 251 21.68 -7.42 -19.60
CA ASP A 251 22.00 -6.21 -20.36
C ASP A 251 21.27 -5.00 -19.75
N PHE A 252 20.02 -5.21 -19.33
CA PHE A 252 19.20 -4.21 -18.63
C PHE A 252 18.31 -4.85 -17.56
N THR A 253 18.15 -4.14 -16.44
CA THR A 253 17.21 -4.46 -15.37
C THR A 253 16.07 -3.44 -15.34
N LEU A 254 14.86 -3.85 -15.67
CA LEU A 254 13.68 -3.01 -15.69
C LEU A 254 12.92 -3.18 -14.37
N GLY A 255 12.46 -2.07 -13.80
CA GLY A 255 11.49 -2.09 -12.70
C GLY A 255 10.07 -2.09 -13.24
N LEU A 256 9.19 -2.86 -12.61
CA LEU A 256 7.76 -2.82 -12.86
C LEU A 256 7.02 -2.83 -11.52
N GLY A 257 6.18 -1.82 -11.29
CA GLY A 257 5.43 -1.73 -10.04
C GLY A 257 4.30 -0.73 -10.06
N ALA A 258 3.35 -0.91 -9.13
CA ALA A 258 2.17 -0.08 -9.03
C ALA A 258 2.02 0.48 -7.61
N SER A 259 1.40 1.66 -7.46
CA SER A 259 1.11 2.22 -6.14
C SER A 259 2.38 2.35 -5.27
N GLY A 260 2.44 1.70 -4.10
CA GLY A 260 3.66 1.63 -3.28
C GLY A 260 4.84 0.92 -3.96
N GLY A 261 4.61 0.03 -4.93
CA GLY A 261 5.65 -0.54 -5.79
C GLY A 261 6.34 0.50 -6.68
N ALA A 262 5.65 1.59 -7.06
CA ALA A 262 6.29 2.73 -7.73
C ALA A 262 7.20 3.50 -6.75
N ILE A 263 6.74 3.73 -5.51
CA ILE A 263 7.54 4.39 -4.46
C ILE A 263 8.86 3.63 -4.23
N GLN A 264 8.82 2.30 -4.15
CA GLN A 264 10.02 1.47 -3.98
C GLN A 264 11.05 1.70 -5.10
N GLN A 265 10.59 1.80 -6.35
CA GLN A 265 11.45 2.04 -7.50
C GLN A 265 12.10 3.42 -7.44
N PHE A 266 11.34 4.48 -7.09
CA PHE A 266 11.89 5.83 -6.92
C PHE A 266 12.85 5.95 -5.74
N PHE A 267 12.57 5.23 -4.66
CA PHE A 267 13.45 5.14 -3.51
C PHE A 267 14.76 4.41 -3.87
N SER A 268 14.68 3.34 -4.67
CA SER A 268 15.84 2.56 -5.10
C SER A 268 16.82 3.37 -5.92
N ASP A 269 16.35 4.23 -6.82
CA ASP A 269 17.23 5.07 -7.64
C ASP A 269 18.11 6.02 -6.81
N GLN A 270 17.56 6.55 -5.71
CA GLN A 270 18.29 7.45 -4.82
C GLN A 270 19.37 6.74 -3.98
N HIS A 271 19.28 5.43 -3.79
CA HIS A 271 20.11 4.68 -2.82
C HIS A 271 20.90 3.52 -3.42
N ALA A 272 20.48 2.99 -4.56
CA ALA A 272 21.08 1.92 -5.34
C ALA A 272 20.75 2.13 -6.84
N PRO A 273 21.27 3.21 -7.47
CA PRO A 273 20.95 3.57 -8.85
C PRO A 273 21.31 2.49 -9.88
N GLU A 274 22.18 1.53 -9.53
CA GLU A 274 22.54 0.37 -10.34
C GLU A 274 21.52 -0.79 -10.28
N LEU A 275 20.51 -0.69 -9.41
CA LEU A 275 19.50 -1.74 -9.27
C LEU A 275 18.63 -1.82 -10.53
N LEU A 276 18.16 -0.68 -11.03
CA LEU A 276 17.23 -0.57 -12.15
C LEU A 276 17.76 0.41 -13.20
N ASP A 277 17.66 0.07 -14.49
CA ASP A 277 18.07 0.93 -15.60
C ASP A 277 16.94 1.84 -16.09
N GLY A 278 15.69 1.37 -15.97
CA GLY A 278 14.47 2.12 -16.28
C GLY A 278 13.24 1.48 -15.64
N VAL A 279 12.12 2.20 -15.57
CA VAL A 279 10.94 1.74 -14.84
C VAL A 279 9.63 1.93 -15.60
N VAL A 280 8.73 0.96 -15.48
CA VAL A 280 7.32 1.11 -15.79
C VAL A 280 6.56 1.18 -14.48
N VAL A 281 5.83 2.27 -14.28
CA VAL A 281 5.04 2.48 -13.07
C VAL A 281 3.58 2.66 -13.44
N SER A 282 2.66 2.08 -12.67
CA SER A 282 1.23 2.38 -12.80
C SER A 282 0.65 2.90 -11.50
N HIS A 283 -0.40 3.71 -11.56
CA HIS A 283 -1.09 4.22 -10.37
C HIS A 283 -0.12 4.77 -9.31
N MET A 284 0.90 5.49 -9.77
CA MET A 284 2.08 5.77 -8.96
C MET A 284 1.79 6.82 -7.89
N PHE A 285 2.57 6.78 -6.80
CA PHE A 285 2.72 7.89 -5.86
C PHE A 285 4.19 8.32 -5.83
N PRO A 286 4.52 9.63 -5.74
CA PRO A 286 5.91 10.07 -5.58
C PRO A 286 6.55 9.55 -4.29
N ASP A 287 5.82 9.65 -3.17
CA ASP A 287 6.20 9.08 -1.87
C ASP A 287 4.96 8.92 -0.98
N LEU A 288 5.11 8.10 0.07
CA LEU A 288 4.03 7.83 1.01
C LEU A 288 3.76 9.03 1.94
N LEU A 289 4.81 9.69 2.43
CA LEU A 289 4.68 10.64 3.54
C LEU A 289 3.87 11.88 3.14
N THR A 290 4.15 12.45 1.96
CA THR A 290 3.43 13.62 1.45
C THR A 290 2.00 13.29 1.04
N GLN A 291 1.76 12.09 0.47
CA GLN A 291 0.40 11.62 0.21
C GLN A 291 -0.39 11.48 1.52
N MET A 292 0.22 10.87 2.53
CA MET A 292 -0.44 10.60 3.82
C MET A 292 -0.65 11.84 4.68
N THR A 293 0.09 12.93 4.40
CA THR A 293 -0.18 14.23 4.99
C THR A 293 -1.57 14.76 4.60
N GLY A 294 -1.99 14.61 3.34
CA GLY A 294 -3.35 14.97 2.91
C GLY A 294 -4.41 13.93 3.32
N VAL A 295 -4.08 12.64 3.20
CA VAL A 295 -5.01 11.56 3.60
C VAL A 295 -5.31 11.60 5.11
N GLY A 296 -4.32 11.94 5.94
CA GLY A 296 -4.49 12.09 7.38
C GLY A 296 -5.48 13.19 7.77
N ASP A 297 -5.80 14.12 6.86
CA ASP A 297 -6.84 15.14 7.08
C ASP A 297 -8.25 14.62 6.81
N CYS A 298 -8.40 13.58 5.98
CA CYS A 298 -9.70 13.13 5.50
C CYS A 298 -10.65 12.76 6.63
N GLU A 299 -10.22 11.94 7.59
CA GLU A 299 -11.10 11.51 8.69
C GLU A 299 -11.45 12.67 9.64
N LEU A 300 -10.53 13.63 9.83
CA LEU A 300 -10.79 14.84 10.61
C LEU A 300 -11.85 15.71 9.92
N LEU A 301 -11.74 15.88 8.61
CA LEU A 301 -12.72 16.60 7.78
C LEU A 301 -14.08 15.91 7.80
N GLN A 302 -14.13 14.59 7.59
CA GLN A 302 -15.39 13.84 7.64
C GLN A 302 -16.05 13.96 9.01
N TYR A 303 -15.28 13.82 10.09
CA TYR A 303 -15.82 13.99 11.44
C TYR A 303 -16.42 15.40 11.65
N TYR A 304 -15.73 16.45 11.20
CA TYR A 304 -16.23 17.83 11.25
C TYR A 304 -17.54 17.99 10.47
N PHE A 305 -17.58 17.55 9.22
CA PHE A 305 -18.78 17.67 8.39
C PHE A 305 -19.98 16.96 9.01
N ASP A 306 -19.74 15.79 9.58
CA ASP A 306 -20.79 14.95 10.13
C ASP A 306 -21.25 15.40 11.52
N ASN A 307 -20.41 16.05 12.34
CA ASN A 307 -20.73 16.32 13.75
C ASN A 307 -20.76 17.80 14.17
N HIS A 308 -20.06 18.70 13.47
CA HIS A 308 -19.96 20.11 13.87
C HIS A 308 -20.73 21.07 13.00
N SER A 309 -21.07 20.63 11.79
CA SER A 309 -21.78 21.47 10.86
C SER A 309 -23.29 21.53 11.12
N ASP A 310 -23.99 22.45 10.44
CA ASP A 310 -25.46 22.51 10.52
C ASP A 310 -26.07 21.14 10.18
N GLN A 311 -26.67 20.53 11.19
CA GLN A 311 -27.24 19.19 11.12
C GLN A 311 -28.60 19.16 10.41
N SER A 312 -29.14 20.32 10.00
CA SER A 312 -30.33 20.39 9.17
C SER A 312 -30.15 19.61 7.85
N SER A 313 -31.24 19.05 7.30
CA SER A 313 -31.19 18.29 6.04
C SER A 313 -30.76 19.13 4.83
N GLU A 314 -30.84 20.46 4.96
CA GLU A 314 -30.41 21.45 3.96
C GLU A 314 -29.07 22.11 4.32
N GLY A 315 -28.39 21.61 5.36
CA GLY A 315 -27.08 22.12 5.78
C GLY A 315 -26.06 22.05 4.66
N PHE A 316 -25.16 23.04 4.62
CA PHE A 316 -24.18 23.19 3.53
C PHE A 316 -23.37 21.90 3.28
N TRP A 317 -22.92 21.21 4.32
CA TRP A 317 -22.08 20.01 4.19
C TRP A 317 -22.86 18.71 3.95
N LYS A 318 -24.16 18.79 3.63
CA LYS A 318 -25.00 17.64 3.30
C LYS A 318 -24.82 17.14 1.86
N THR A 319 -24.05 17.85 1.02
CA THR A 319 -23.68 17.42 -0.34
C THR A 319 -22.19 17.13 -0.42
N TRP A 320 -21.83 16.14 -1.23
CA TRP A 320 -20.46 15.75 -1.50
C TRP A 320 -19.74 16.79 -2.35
N TYR A 321 -20.46 17.48 -3.23
CA TYR A 321 -19.93 18.64 -3.94
C TYR A 321 -19.34 19.68 -2.97
N HIS A 322 -20.06 20.06 -1.92
CA HIS A 322 -19.57 21.05 -0.95
C HIS A 322 -18.41 20.52 -0.11
N ARG A 323 -18.44 19.25 0.31
CA ARG A 323 -17.32 18.63 1.03
C ARG A 323 -16.04 18.60 0.17
N GLY A 324 -16.19 18.29 -1.12
CA GLY A 324 -15.12 18.29 -2.12
C GLY A 324 -14.40 19.64 -2.28
N LEU A 325 -15.07 20.77 -2.00
CA LEU A 325 -14.44 22.10 -2.03
C LEU A 325 -13.30 22.25 -1.00
N VAL A 326 -13.40 21.52 0.12
CA VAL A 326 -12.40 21.55 1.21
C VAL A 326 -11.49 20.33 1.16
N GLU A 327 -12.05 19.16 0.82
CA GLU A 327 -11.26 17.94 0.65
C GLU A 327 -10.29 18.03 -0.53
N GLY A 328 -10.59 18.82 -1.57
CA GLY A 328 -9.79 18.96 -2.78
C GLY A 328 -9.76 17.73 -3.69
N PHE A 329 -9.85 16.53 -3.11
CA PHE A 329 -10.09 15.28 -3.81
C PHE A 329 -11.45 15.27 -4.52
N ASN A 330 -11.63 14.32 -5.44
CA ASN A 330 -12.92 14.14 -6.09
C ASN A 330 -14.02 13.70 -5.11
N ALA A 331 -15.22 14.24 -5.30
CA ALA A 331 -16.42 13.95 -4.53
C ALA A 331 -17.63 13.98 -5.47
N ILE A 332 -18.49 12.96 -5.36
CA ILE A 332 -19.60 12.72 -6.30
C ILE A 332 -20.89 12.51 -5.51
N ASP A 333 -21.85 13.41 -5.71
CA ASP A 333 -23.22 13.24 -5.23
C ASP A 333 -23.89 12.05 -5.94
N GLY A 334 -24.63 11.23 -5.20
CA GLY A 334 -25.33 10.04 -5.70
C GLY A 334 -24.44 8.83 -6.00
N TYR A 335 -23.13 8.90 -5.77
CA TYR A 335 -22.21 7.77 -5.86
C TYR A 335 -22.63 6.59 -4.96
N PRO A 336 -22.67 5.35 -5.47
CA PRO A 336 -23.01 4.17 -4.68
C PRO A 336 -21.82 3.73 -3.81
N SER A 337 -21.64 4.38 -2.65
CA SER A 337 -20.51 4.10 -1.75
C SER A 337 -20.42 2.63 -1.34
N LYS A 338 -19.21 2.04 -1.41
CA LYS A 338 -18.94 0.68 -0.90
C LYS A 338 -19.07 0.56 0.61
N TYR A 339 -19.09 1.70 1.31
CA TYR A 339 -19.31 1.79 2.75
C TYR A 339 -20.79 2.00 3.13
N SER A 340 -21.71 1.95 2.16
CA SER A 340 -23.15 1.91 2.43
C SER A 340 -23.60 0.47 2.71
N ILE A 341 -23.90 0.17 3.98
CA ILE A 341 -24.25 -1.18 4.44
C ILE A 341 -25.75 -1.51 4.31
N ASP A 342 -26.60 -0.50 4.18
CA ASP A 342 -28.06 -0.61 4.11
C ASP A 342 -28.62 -0.42 2.69
N GLY A 343 -27.75 -0.21 1.71
CA GLY A 343 -28.11 0.04 0.31
C GLY A 343 -28.67 1.44 0.04
N SER A 344 -28.60 2.36 1.01
CA SER A 344 -29.05 3.75 0.84
C SER A 344 -28.15 4.59 -0.07
N GLY A 345 -26.92 4.12 -0.35
CA GLY A 345 -25.87 4.91 -0.99
C GLY A 345 -25.24 5.95 -0.06
N VAL A 346 -25.64 6.00 1.21
CA VAL A 346 -25.02 6.84 2.24
C VAL A 346 -23.92 6.02 2.93
N PRO A 347 -22.66 6.50 2.98
CA PRO A 347 -21.61 5.83 3.73
C PRO A 347 -21.99 5.71 5.20
N MET A 348 -21.61 4.60 5.84
CA MET A 348 -21.83 4.36 7.26
C MET A 348 -21.49 5.62 8.09
N MET A 349 -22.35 5.94 9.08
CA MET A 349 -22.24 7.11 9.98
C MET A 349 -22.20 8.50 9.32
N SER A 350 -22.18 8.63 8.00
CA SER A 350 -22.27 9.93 7.33
C SER A 350 -23.65 10.55 7.53
N THR A 351 -23.69 11.87 7.67
CA THR A 351 -24.93 12.64 7.73
C THR A 351 -25.27 13.32 6.40
N ALA A 352 -24.47 13.11 5.35
CA ALA A 352 -24.71 13.62 4.00
C ALA A 352 -25.84 12.88 3.27
N LYS A 353 -26.30 13.47 2.16
CA LYS A 353 -27.13 12.80 1.15
C LYS A 353 -26.32 11.68 0.46
N PRO A 354 -26.97 10.72 -0.23
CA PRO A 354 -26.27 9.65 -0.92
C PRO A 354 -25.15 10.17 -1.82
N GLY A 355 -24.01 9.49 -1.83
CA GLY A 355 -22.79 9.89 -2.51
C GLY A 355 -21.54 9.57 -1.71
N SER A 356 -20.38 9.99 -2.21
CA SER A 356 -19.11 9.80 -1.51
C SER A 356 -17.97 10.68 -2.08
N SER A 357 -16.78 10.54 -1.50
CA SER A 357 -15.53 11.13 -2.00
C SER A 357 -14.36 10.16 -1.90
N VAL A 358 -13.22 10.50 -2.51
CA VAL A 358 -11.97 9.72 -2.39
C VAL A 358 -11.49 9.67 -0.94
N CYS A 359 -11.78 10.68 -0.11
CA CYS A 359 -11.51 10.59 1.33
C CYS A 359 -12.26 9.43 2.01
N VAL A 360 -13.45 9.09 1.51
CA VAL A 360 -14.32 8.05 2.07
C VAL A 360 -14.16 6.73 1.33
N ASP A 361 -14.51 6.66 0.04
CA ASP A 361 -14.46 5.42 -0.74
C ASP A 361 -13.02 5.00 -1.10
N GLY A 362 -12.10 5.94 -1.20
CA GLY A 362 -10.69 5.65 -1.43
C GLY A 362 -9.97 5.31 -0.12
N TRP A 363 -9.75 6.32 0.72
CA TRP A 363 -8.73 6.28 1.78
C TRP A 363 -9.21 5.85 3.17
N ARG A 364 -10.51 5.69 3.38
CA ARG A 364 -11.04 5.36 4.72
C ARG A 364 -10.41 4.09 5.30
N GLY A 365 -9.92 4.21 6.53
CA GLY A 365 -9.23 3.13 7.25
C GLY A 365 -7.71 3.11 7.13
N ILE A 366 -7.12 3.79 6.15
CA ILE A 366 -5.66 3.88 6.05
C ILE A 366 -5.08 4.78 7.14
N THR A 367 -5.76 5.88 7.50
CA THR A 367 -5.28 6.78 8.56
C THR A 367 -5.10 6.06 9.90
N PRO A 368 -6.08 5.34 10.47
CA PRO A 368 -5.84 4.61 11.70
C PRO A 368 -4.81 3.48 11.53
N LEU A 369 -4.74 2.81 10.37
CA LEU A 369 -3.70 1.80 10.09
C LEU A 369 -2.29 2.40 10.25
N MET A 370 -2.08 3.59 9.71
CA MET A 370 -0.76 4.22 9.74
C MET A 370 -0.47 5.01 11.01
N PHE A 371 -1.50 5.53 11.69
CA PHE A 371 -1.32 6.51 12.78
C PHE A 371 -1.47 5.90 14.16
N ASN A 372 -2.29 4.86 14.31
CA ASN A 372 -2.63 4.31 15.60
C ASN A 372 -1.68 3.16 15.97
N PRO A 373 -0.72 3.36 16.91
CA PRO A 373 0.22 2.31 17.29
C PRO A 373 -0.45 1.10 17.95
N LYS A 374 -1.74 1.19 18.28
CA LYS A 374 -2.51 0.10 18.86
C LYS A 374 -3.37 -0.63 17.84
N LEU A 375 -3.51 -0.13 16.60
CA LEU A 375 -4.31 -0.82 15.58
C LEU A 375 -3.51 -1.94 14.93
N PHE A 376 -3.99 -3.16 15.07
CA PHE A 376 -3.42 -4.34 14.44
C PHE A 376 -4.54 -5.20 13.86
N LEU A 377 -4.45 -5.59 12.58
CA LEU A 377 -5.48 -6.34 11.87
C LEU A 377 -5.01 -7.77 11.56
N PRO A 378 -5.14 -8.73 12.51
CA PRO A 378 -4.51 -10.03 12.38
C PRO A 378 -4.94 -10.81 11.14
N PHE A 379 -6.17 -10.58 10.67
CA PHE A 379 -6.78 -11.29 9.55
C PHE A 379 -6.62 -10.66 8.18
N TYR A 380 -6.15 -9.43 8.14
CA TYR A 380 -5.87 -8.74 6.89
C TYR A 380 -4.38 -8.86 6.54
N ASP A 381 -3.52 -8.81 7.56
CA ASP A 381 -2.06 -8.66 7.38
C ASP A 381 -1.28 -9.97 7.64
N MET A 382 -1.91 -11.13 7.48
CA MET A 382 -1.28 -12.46 7.62
C MET A 382 -0.57 -12.74 8.95
N HIS A 383 -0.85 -11.96 10.00
CA HIS A 383 -0.31 -12.18 11.35
C HIS A 383 -1.04 -13.29 12.14
N HIS A 384 -1.97 -14.01 11.50
CA HIS A 384 -2.64 -15.22 12.03
C HIS A 384 -1.70 -16.22 12.66
N ALA A 385 -0.50 -16.33 12.11
CA ALA A 385 0.49 -17.27 12.57
C ALA A 385 0.88 -16.99 14.05
N TRP A 386 0.81 -15.74 14.53
CA TRP A 386 1.03 -15.39 15.96
C TRP A 386 -0.17 -15.66 16.85
N LEU A 387 -1.40 -15.51 16.35
CA LEU A 387 -2.60 -15.85 17.13
C LEU A 387 -2.62 -17.31 17.59
N LYS A 388 -1.86 -18.18 16.90
CA LYS A 388 -1.67 -19.59 17.26
C LYS A 388 -0.59 -19.81 18.34
N GLY A 389 0.27 -18.83 18.60
CA GLY A 389 1.41 -18.88 19.53
C GLY A 389 1.18 -18.11 20.82
N ASP A 390 1.22 -16.77 20.75
CA ASP A 390 1.00 -15.86 21.88
C ASP A 390 0.49 -14.48 21.39
N ALA A 391 -0.74 -14.11 21.77
CA ALA A 391 -1.34 -12.84 21.39
C ALA A 391 -0.90 -11.65 22.28
N SER A 392 -0.10 -11.88 23.32
CA SER A 392 0.39 -10.81 24.21
C SER A 392 1.47 -9.95 23.54
N GLU A 393 2.37 -10.55 22.75
CA GLU A 393 3.44 -9.84 22.04
C GLU A 393 2.91 -8.92 20.93
N LEU A 394 1.78 -9.30 20.30
CA LEU A 394 1.05 -8.45 19.36
C LEU A 394 0.62 -7.13 20.00
N LYS A 395 0.18 -7.19 21.26
CA LYS A 395 -0.31 -6.01 22.00
C LYS A 395 0.81 -5.10 22.48
N SER A 396 2.02 -5.61 22.63
CA SER A 396 3.20 -4.82 22.99
C SER A 396 3.90 -4.21 21.77
N THR A 397 3.61 -4.69 20.57
CA THR A 397 4.14 -4.12 19.33
C THR A 397 3.37 -2.84 19.00
N ASN A 398 4.10 -1.80 18.57
CA ASN A 398 3.49 -0.56 18.08
C ASN A 398 3.32 -0.66 16.56
N TRP A 399 2.09 -0.53 16.11
CA TRP A 399 1.70 -0.78 14.73
C TRP A 399 1.49 0.54 13.99
N THR A 400 2.58 1.22 13.64
CA THR A 400 2.52 2.38 12.75
C THR A 400 3.59 2.27 11.67
N HIS A 401 3.38 2.98 10.57
CA HIS A 401 4.42 3.18 9.54
C HIS A 401 5.75 3.67 10.16
N TRP A 402 5.66 4.59 11.11
CA TRP A 402 6.85 5.15 11.75
C TRP A 402 7.55 4.13 12.67
N ASP A 403 6.81 3.24 13.32
CA ASP A 403 7.37 2.16 14.15
C ASP A 403 8.01 1.05 13.29
N ASP A 404 7.42 0.69 12.13
CA ASP A 404 7.98 -0.27 11.16
C ASP A 404 9.40 0.13 10.69
N ALA A 405 9.61 1.44 10.50
CA ALA A 405 10.88 2.04 10.12
C ALA A 405 11.48 2.93 11.24
N VAL A 406 11.33 2.52 12.52
CA VAL A 406 11.77 3.32 13.69
C VAL A 406 13.26 3.69 13.65
N ALA A 407 14.11 2.89 13.00
CA ALA A 407 15.52 3.22 12.82
C ALA A 407 15.74 4.52 12.03
N ILE A 408 14.82 4.86 11.12
CA ILE A 408 14.83 6.11 10.36
C ILE A 408 14.31 7.25 11.24
N TYR A 409 13.15 7.08 11.85
CA TYR A 409 12.45 8.19 12.49
C TYR A 409 12.95 8.49 13.91
N GLY A 410 13.46 7.47 14.62
CA GLY A 410 13.77 7.54 16.06
C GLY A 410 12.51 7.51 16.92
N THR A 411 12.70 7.50 18.25
CA THR A 411 11.61 7.43 19.23
C THR A 411 11.53 8.68 20.09
N ASP A 412 10.35 8.92 20.67
CA ASP A 412 10.15 9.85 21.78
C ASP A 412 10.57 9.22 23.14
N GLN A 413 10.36 9.98 24.23
CA GLN A 413 10.67 9.53 25.60
C GLN A 413 9.75 8.39 26.09
N SER A 414 8.61 8.19 25.44
CA SER A 414 7.64 7.13 25.74
C SER A 414 7.89 5.86 24.92
N GLY A 415 8.89 5.87 24.03
CA GLY A 415 9.28 4.72 23.20
C GLY A 415 8.45 4.57 21.91
N TYR A 416 7.65 5.57 21.53
CA TYR A 416 6.93 5.57 20.24
C TYR A 416 7.76 6.23 19.16
N ALA A 417 7.64 5.77 17.91
CA ALA A 417 8.30 6.43 16.80
C ALA A 417 7.85 7.88 16.59
N LEU A 418 8.80 8.75 16.22
CA LEU A 418 8.53 10.15 15.91
C LEU A 418 7.75 10.27 14.59
N ARG A 419 6.65 11.04 14.58
CA ARG A 419 5.77 11.18 13.42
C ARG A 419 6.08 12.41 12.58
N THR A 420 5.77 12.31 11.29
CA THR A 420 5.96 13.39 10.30
C THR A 420 4.66 14.10 9.89
N TYR A 421 3.50 13.70 10.44
CA TYR A 421 2.23 14.36 10.16
C TYR A 421 2.11 15.70 10.92
N ASP A 422 1.79 16.77 10.19
CA ASP A 422 1.59 18.12 10.71
C ASP A 422 0.31 18.72 10.14
N ASN A 423 -0.45 19.44 10.94
CA ASN A 423 -1.49 20.34 10.43
C ASN A 423 -1.54 21.69 11.15
N VAL A 424 -0.46 22.08 11.82
CA VAL A 424 -0.33 23.42 12.42
C VAL A 424 -0.27 24.46 11.30
N GLY A 425 -1.09 25.51 11.43
CA GLY A 425 -1.16 26.60 10.46
C GLY A 425 -1.89 26.28 9.15
N VAL A 426 -2.33 25.04 8.92
CA VAL A 426 -3.03 24.65 7.70
C VAL A 426 -4.44 25.22 7.69
N GLN A 427 -4.78 25.91 6.60
CA GLN A 427 -6.00 26.69 6.44
C GLN A 427 -7.01 25.93 5.57
N TYR A 428 -7.69 24.94 6.13
CA TYR A 428 -8.62 24.09 5.36
C TYR A 428 -9.72 24.93 4.71
N GLY A 429 -9.94 24.72 3.41
CA GLY A 429 -10.92 25.48 2.62
C GLY A 429 -10.46 26.87 2.20
N LEU A 430 -9.16 27.21 2.30
CA LEU A 430 -8.64 28.53 1.89
C LEU A 430 -8.96 28.86 0.43
N GLU A 431 -8.79 27.92 -0.49
CA GLU A 431 -9.09 28.16 -1.91
C GLU A 431 -10.59 28.33 -2.14
N ALA A 432 -11.43 27.54 -1.46
CA ALA A 432 -12.88 27.70 -1.48
C ALA A 432 -13.32 29.08 -0.93
N LEU A 433 -12.66 29.56 0.13
CA LEU A 433 -12.91 30.89 0.70
C LEU A 433 -12.55 31.99 -0.31
N LYS A 434 -11.36 31.92 -0.91
CA LYS A 434 -10.92 32.89 -1.93
C LYS A 434 -11.86 32.96 -3.13
N GLN A 435 -12.46 31.83 -3.50
CA GLN A 435 -13.42 31.72 -4.60
C GLN A 435 -14.85 32.13 -4.19
N GLY A 436 -15.09 32.45 -2.92
CA GLY A 436 -16.42 32.78 -2.40
C GLY A 436 -17.37 31.59 -2.30
N ALA A 437 -16.85 30.37 -2.38
CA ALA A 437 -17.64 29.13 -2.30
C ALA A 437 -17.99 28.75 -0.85
N ILE A 438 -17.23 29.24 0.13
CA ILE A 438 -17.59 29.20 1.56
C ILE A 438 -17.49 30.60 2.18
N SER A 439 -18.28 30.84 3.22
CA SER A 439 -18.26 32.10 3.97
C SER A 439 -17.06 32.18 4.92
N VAL A 440 -16.74 33.40 5.37
CA VAL A 440 -15.72 33.62 6.42
C VAL A 440 -16.07 32.85 7.69
N ASP A 441 -17.35 32.81 8.08
CA ASP A 441 -17.77 32.12 9.30
C ASP A 441 -17.64 30.60 9.17
N GLN A 442 -17.97 30.03 8.00
CA GLN A 442 -17.75 28.60 7.73
C GLN A 442 -16.25 28.26 7.76
N PHE A 443 -15.40 29.11 7.17
CA PHE A 443 -13.96 28.91 7.19
C PHE A 443 -13.37 28.95 8.60
N LEU A 444 -13.79 29.91 9.43
CA LEU A 444 -13.35 30.04 10.81
C LEU A 444 -13.85 28.87 11.68
N ASP A 445 -15.11 28.48 11.53
CA ASP A 445 -15.69 27.36 12.29
C ASP A 445 -15.01 26.04 11.97
N LEU A 446 -14.80 25.74 10.68
CA LEU A 446 -14.04 24.57 10.21
C LEU A 446 -12.65 24.52 10.85
N ASN A 447 -11.88 25.60 10.74
CA ASN A 447 -10.51 25.63 11.21
C ASN A 447 -10.39 25.66 12.74
N ALA A 448 -11.43 26.11 13.45
CA ALA A 448 -11.50 26.04 14.90
C ALA A 448 -11.78 24.63 15.43
N ARG A 449 -12.51 23.80 14.68
CA ARG A 449 -13.08 22.53 15.19
C ARG A 449 -12.43 21.27 14.64
N ILE A 450 -11.80 21.33 13.47
CA ILE A 450 -11.23 20.14 12.79
C ILE A 450 -10.19 19.39 13.64
N GLY A 451 -9.41 20.10 14.46
CA GLY A 451 -8.38 19.51 15.32
C GLY A 451 -7.25 18.81 14.56
N GLY A 452 -6.70 17.77 15.16
CA GLY A 452 -5.59 16.95 14.68
C GLY A 452 -5.65 15.56 15.31
N TRP A 453 -4.58 14.78 15.17
CA TRP A 453 -4.35 13.49 15.82
C TRP A 453 -3.60 13.64 17.15
N LYS A 454 -4.04 12.90 18.17
CA LYS A 454 -3.38 12.81 19.47
C LYS A 454 -1.96 12.25 19.36
N PRO A 455 -1.06 12.56 20.30
CA PRO A 455 0.23 11.88 20.43
C PRO A 455 0.06 10.35 20.49
N SER A 456 1.03 9.59 19.95
CA SER A 456 0.98 8.12 19.89
C SER A 456 0.77 7.47 21.27
N SER A 457 1.33 8.07 22.33
CA SER A 457 1.18 7.62 23.72
C SER A 457 -0.24 7.74 24.28
N GLU A 458 -1.07 8.61 23.70
CA GLU A 458 -2.45 8.86 24.11
C GLU A 458 -3.48 8.15 23.23
N MET A 459 -3.04 7.64 22.07
CA MET A 459 -3.89 6.89 21.17
C MET A 459 -4.32 5.57 21.80
N ARG A 460 -5.58 5.24 21.54
CA ARG A 460 -6.27 4.07 22.05
C ARG A 460 -6.60 3.15 20.89
N PHE A 461 -6.73 1.87 21.22
CA PHE A 461 -7.19 0.86 20.28
C PHE A 461 -8.50 1.28 19.60
N GLU A 462 -8.59 1.08 18.28
CA GLU A 462 -9.81 1.39 17.54
C GLU A 462 -10.98 0.52 18.03
N GLN A 463 -12.11 1.16 18.28
CA GLN A 463 -13.34 0.44 18.59
C GLN A 463 -14.09 0.14 17.29
N ALA A 464 -15.19 -0.61 17.41
CA ALA A 464 -16.03 -0.86 16.25
C ALA A 464 -16.49 0.44 15.61
N PRO A 465 -16.59 0.48 14.28
CA PRO A 465 -16.52 -0.68 13.37
C PRO A 465 -15.13 -0.97 12.76
N PHE A 466 -14.07 -0.20 13.08
CA PHE A 466 -12.71 -0.46 12.56
C PHE A 466 -12.12 -1.77 13.03
N TYR A 467 -12.35 -2.11 14.31
CA TYR A 467 -11.94 -3.38 14.85
C TYR A 467 -13.17 -4.24 15.15
N PRO A 468 -13.48 -5.17 14.25
CA PRO A 468 -14.37 -6.27 14.54
C PRO A 468 -13.51 -7.35 15.21
N PHE A 469 -14.06 -8.22 16.05
CA PHE A 469 -13.60 -9.60 15.89
C PHE A 469 -14.33 -10.13 14.64
N GLY A 470 -13.70 -9.98 13.46
CA GLY A 470 -14.17 -10.49 12.15
C GLY A 470 -15.13 -9.57 11.36
N ALA A 471 -14.63 -8.56 10.65
CA ALA A 471 -15.43 -7.83 9.66
C ALA A 471 -15.50 -8.75 8.46
N LEU A 472 -16.66 -9.38 8.29
CA LEU A 472 -17.38 -9.35 7.04
C LEU A 472 -16.51 -9.40 5.76
N THR A 473 -15.87 -10.55 5.56
CA THR A 473 -16.13 -11.33 4.35
C THR A 473 -16.77 -12.63 4.81
N LEU A 474 -18.10 -12.68 4.80
CA LEU A 474 -18.86 -13.92 4.99
C LEU A 474 -19.43 -14.37 3.66
N ASP A 475 -18.56 -14.86 2.79
CA ASP A 475 -18.99 -15.94 1.91
C ASP A 475 -18.76 -17.25 2.66
N ARG A 476 -19.88 -17.87 3.09
CA ARG A 476 -20.00 -19.27 3.58
C ARG A 476 -19.58 -19.58 5.03
N ILE A 477 -20.04 -18.81 6.03
CA ILE A 477 -20.15 -19.31 7.42
C ILE A 477 -21.62 -19.27 7.83
N SER A 478 -22.14 -20.39 8.30
CA SER A 478 -23.50 -20.51 8.82
C SER A 478 -23.61 -19.89 10.23
N LEU A 479 -24.80 -19.40 10.60
CA LEU A 479 -25.06 -18.84 11.95
C LEU A 479 -24.65 -19.82 13.08
N SER A 480 -24.70 -21.12 12.82
CA SER A 480 -24.23 -22.16 13.74
C SER A 480 -22.71 -22.19 13.90
N GLU A 481 -21.92 -22.04 12.84
CA GLU A 481 -20.44 -22.03 12.92
C GLU A 481 -19.92 -20.80 13.68
N PHE A 482 -20.60 -19.65 13.56
CA PHE A 482 -20.33 -18.47 14.37
C PHE A 482 -20.61 -18.69 15.88
N ILE A 483 -21.67 -19.43 16.21
CA ILE A 483 -22.03 -19.75 17.60
C ILE A 483 -21.05 -20.78 18.20
N PHE A 484 -20.66 -21.81 17.43
CA PHE A 484 -19.76 -22.87 17.91
C PHE A 484 -18.29 -22.43 18.04
N GLY A 485 -17.81 -21.49 17.20
CA GLY A 485 -16.48 -20.88 17.34
C GLY A 485 -16.32 -19.98 18.58
N ASN A 486 -17.43 -19.57 19.20
CA ASN A 486 -17.46 -18.64 20.33
C ASN A 486 -17.61 -19.29 21.72
N ILE A 487 -17.54 -20.62 21.82
CA ILE A 487 -17.58 -21.35 23.12
C ILE A 487 -16.23 -21.20 23.90
N LYS A 488 -15.31 -20.32 23.46
CA LYS A 488 -14.09 -19.95 24.20
C LYS A 488 -14.07 -18.50 24.71
N LEU A 489 -15.20 -17.80 24.75
CA LEU A 489 -15.29 -16.49 25.41
C LEU A 489 -15.56 -16.65 26.91
N ARG A 490 -14.54 -16.41 27.73
CA ARG A 490 -14.54 -16.67 29.18
C ARG A 490 -15.34 -15.67 30.04
N SER A 491 -16.08 -14.72 29.46
CA SER A 491 -16.97 -13.84 30.25
C SER A 491 -18.12 -13.22 29.46
N VAL A 492 -19.24 -13.04 30.16
CA VAL A 492 -20.47 -12.38 29.69
C VAL A 492 -20.16 -10.97 29.13
N GLY A 493 -19.24 -10.20 29.74
CA GLY A 493 -18.86 -8.86 29.27
C GLY A 493 -18.07 -8.82 27.94
N SER A 494 -17.57 -9.96 27.46
CA SER A 494 -16.91 -10.08 26.15
C SER A 494 -17.93 -10.34 25.05
N PHE A 495 -18.98 -11.11 25.37
CA PHE A 495 -20.15 -11.32 24.51
C PHE A 495 -20.94 -10.02 24.30
N TRP A 496 -21.17 -9.22 25.35
CA TRP A 496 -21.89 -7.94 25.23
C TRP A 496 -21.19 -6.87 24.38
N ARG A 497 -19.85 -6.87 24.32
CA ARG A 497 -19.08 -5.97 23.44
C ARG A 497 -19.07 -6.46 21.99
N GLY A 498 -19.09 -7.78 21.77
CA GLY A 498 -19.21 -8.35 20.43
C GLY A 498 -20.59 -8.13 19.80
N THR A 499 -21.66 -8.13 20.60
CA THR A 499 -23.04 -7.92 20.11
C THR A 499 -23.39 -6.45 19.86
N GLN A 500 -22.71 -5.49 20.51
CA GLN A 500 -22.83 -4.07 20.19
C GLN A 500 -22.54 -3.80 18.71
N ASN A 501 -21.45 -4.37 18.18
CA ASN A 501 -21.02 -4.17 16.79
C ASN A 501 -22.03 -4.70 15.76
N VAL A 502 -22.70 -5.81 16.07
CA VAL A 502 -23.68 -6.44 15.17
C VAL A 502 -24.99 -5.63 15.12
N LEU A 503 -25.39 -5.03 16.23
CA LEU A 503 -26.62 -4.23 16.32
C LEU A 503 -26.48 -2.84 15.66
N THR A 504 -25.30 -2.24 15.69
CA THR A 504 -25.02 -0.93 15.04
C THR A 504 -24.93 -1.04 13.51
N LEU A 505 -24.66 -2.24 12.98
CA LEU A 505 -24.61 -2.53 11.55
C LEU A 505 -25.97 -2.95 10.96
N MET A 506 -27.01 -3.06 11.79
CA MET A 506 -28.36 -3.40 11.34
C MET A 506 -29.15 -2.15 10.92
N PRO A 507 -29.98 -2.23 9.86
CA PRO A 507 -30.90 -1.16 9.48
C PRO A 507 -31.76 -0.68 10.66
N ASP A 508 -31.96 0.65 10.72
CA ASP A 508 -32.57 1.33 11.87
C ASP A 508 -34.00 0.85 12.19
N ASP A 509 -34.73 0.37 11.19
CA ASP A 509 -36.09 -0.17 11.32
C ASP A 509 -36.13 -1.58 11.96
N LYS A 510 -35.00 -2.29 12.00
CA LYS A 510 -34.88 -3.64 12.57
C LYS A 510 -34.43 -3.67 14.04
N VAL A 511 -34.11 -2.53 14.63
CA VAL A 511 -33.66 -2.43 16.04
C VAL A 511 -34.71 -1.73 16.90
N SER A 512 -35.24 -2.42 17.92
CA SER A 512 -36.31 -1.85 18.74
C SER A 512 -35.88 -0.55 19.45
N PRO A 513 -36.78 0.44 19.63
CA PRO A 513 -36.45 1.71 20.30
C PRO A 513 -35.88 1.54 21.73
N ARG A 514 -36.26 0.47 22.44
CA ARG A 514 -35.70 0.13 23.76
C ARG A 514 -34.25 -0.36 23.67
N VAL A 515 -33.93 -1.14 22.64
CA VAL A 515 -32.56 -1.61 22.36
C VAL A 515 -31.68 -0.43 21.91
N LYS A 516 -32.18 0.45 21.05
CA LYS A 516 -31.49 1.70 20.67
C LYS A 516 -31.14 2.57 21.88
N ARG A 517 -32.06 2.70 22.84
CA ARG A 517 -31.87 3.50 24.07
C ARG A 517 -30.89 2.88 25.06
N TRP A 518 -30.72 1.56 25.03
CA TRP A 518 -29.78 0.84 25.90
C TRP A 518 -28.36 0.79 25.33
N PHE A 519 -28.23 0.76 23.99
CA PHE A 519 -26.94 0.59 23.34
C PHE A 519 -26.33 1.88 22.78
N GLY A 520 -27.14 2.85 22.36
CA GLY A 520 -26.70 4.17 21.88
C GLY A 520 -25.82 4.16 20.62
N ARG A 521 -25.88 5.19 19.78
CA ARG A 521 -24.70 5.62 19.03
C ARG A 521 -23.84 6.39 20.04
N ASP A 522 -22.96 5.68 20.75
CA ASP A 522 -21.95 6.31 21.61
C ASP A 522 -20.80 6.76 20.70
N ASP A 523 -20.29 7.99 20.87
CA ASP A 523 -19.06 8.49 20.22
C ASP A 523 -17.86 7.55 20.44
N LYS A 524 -17.92 6.65 21.42
CA LYS A 524 -16.92 5.59 21.56
C LYS A 524 -16.84 4.63 20.37
N GLN A 525 -17.84 4.58 19.49
CA GLN A 525 -17.86 3.78 18.26
C GLN A 525 -17.74 4.72 17.07
N SER A 526 -16.64 4.64 16.31
CA SER A 526 -16.41 5.57 15.22
C SER A 526 -15.60 5.01 14.07
N ILE A 527 -16.05 5.34 12.87
CA ILE A 527 -15.36 5.10 11.60
C ILE A 527 -14.38 6.22 11.22
N TRP A 528 -14.26 7.26 12.04
CA TRP A 528 -13.35 8.39 11.80
C TRP A 528 -12.12 8.35 12.70
N SER A 529 -12.06 7.40 13.65
CA SER A 529 -11.03 7.31 14.68
C SER A 529 -10.98 8.59 15.54
N HIS A 530 -12.10 9.32 15.66
CA HIS A 530 -12.11 10.62 16.31
C HIS A 530 -11.73 10.55 17.80
N GLN A 531 -11.87 9.40 18.47
CA GLN A 531 -11.37 9.19 19.84
C GLN A 531 -9.84 9.32 19.93
N ASN A 532 -9.12 9.11 18.82
CA ASN A 532 -7.68 9.31 18.65
C ASN A 532 -7.35 10.68 18.01
N SER A 533 -8.37 11.47 17.70
CA SER A 533 -8.24 12.87 17.31
C SER A 533 -8.40 13.79 18.52
N THR A 534 -8.01 15.05 18.35
CA THR A 534 -8.22 16.18 19.28
C THR A 534 -9.48 16.99 18.91
N ALA A 535 -10.18 16.63 17.83
CA ALA A 535 -11.47 17.23 17.52
C ALA A 535 -12.44 16.97 18.68
N SER A 536 -13.06 18.03 19.20
CA SER A 536 -14.03 17.96 20.31
C SER A 536 -15.37 18.53 19.85
N LEU A 537 -16.48 17.94 20.30
CA LEU A 537 -17.83 18.48 20.12
C LEU A 537 -18.05 19.80 20.90
N ASP A 538 -17.15 20.14 21.81
CA ASP A 538 -17.18 21.39 22.55
C ASP A 538 -16.91 22.62 21.66
N THR A 539 -17.11 23.80 22.23
CA THR A 539 -16.85 25.09 21.55
C THR A 539 -15.40 25.57 21.65
N ALA A 540 -14.54 24.80 22.33
CA ALA A 540 -13.12 25.11 22.42
C ALA A 540 -12.42 24.89 21.08
N ILE A 541 -11.40 25.71 20.80
CA ILE A 541 -10.55 25.52 19.61
C ILE A 541 -9.78 24.21 19.78
N ALA A 542 -9.97 23.29 18.83
CA ALA A 542 -9.35 21.97 18.85
C ALA A 542 -7.84 22.07 18.59
N GLU A 543 -7.06 21.32 19.36
CA GLU A 543 -5.60 21.31 19.23
C GLU A 543 -5.16 20.68 17.90
N ARG A 544 -4.05 21.14 17.32
CA ARG A 544 -3.52 20.64 16.04
C ARG A 544 -2.33 19.72 16.27
N SER A 545 -2.09 18.80 15.34
CA SER A 545 -0.92 17.92 15.37
C SER A 545 0.31 18.67 14.86
N SER A 546 1.36 18.66 15.68
CA SER A 546 2.68 19.14 15.27
C SER A 546 3.61 17.96 14.96
N ALA A 547 4.20 17.96 13.78
CA ALA A 547 5.21 16.97 13.38
C ALA A 547 6.55 17.19 14.11
N SER A 548 7.31 16.10 14.24
CA SER A 548 8.70 16.17 14.71
C SER A 548 9.61 16.70 13.61
N ALA A 549 10.25 17.85 13.83
CA ALA A 549 11.26 18.40 12.92
C ALA A 549 12.41 17.42 12.69
N THR A 550 12.85 16.72 13.74
CA THR A 550 13.88 15.68 13.67
C THR A 550 13.45 14.51 12.76
N ALA A 551 12.20 14.06 12.86
CA ALA A 551 11.69 12.99 12.01
C ALA A 551 11.61 13.42 10.55
N ILE A 552 11.17 14.66 10.28
CA ILE A 552 11.11 15.22 8.93
C ILE A 552 12.52 15.32 8.32
N GLU A 553 13.50 15.83 9.07
CA GLU A 553 14.89 15.93 8.62
C GLU A 553 15.45 14.55 8.28
N ARG A 554 15.26 13.57 9.16
CA ARG A 554 15.71 12.19 8.92
C ARG A 554 15.01 11.56 7.73
N ALA A 555 13.70 11.75 7.59
CA ALA A 555 12.93 11.25 6.46
C ALA A 555 13.47 11.79 5.13
N LYS A 556 13.71 13.11 5.05
CA LYS A 556 14.30 13.76 3.87
C LYS A 556 15.71 13.26 3.59
N LYS A 557 16.55 13.16 4.62
CA LYS A 557 17.93 12.66 4.50
C LYS A 557 18.00 11.21 4.01
N GLN A 558 17.03 10.39 4.38
CA GLN A 558 16.91 9.00 3.96
C GLN A 558 16.08 8.85 2.67
N GLY A 559 15.79 9.93 1.93
CA GLY A 559 15.03 9.88 0.67
C GLY A 559 13.59 9.34 0.78
N MET A 560 12.99 9.38 1.97
CA MET A 560 11.60 8.96 2.20
C MET A 560 10.57 9.97 1.64
N VAL A 561 11.02 11.14 1.24
CA VAL A 561 10.23 12.16 0.52
C VAL A 561 10.88 12.35 -0.83
N PHE A 562 10.12 12.16 -1.90
CA PHE A 562 10.66 12.29 -3.24
C PHE A 562 10.89 13.77 -3.57
N GLY A 563 12.17 14.15 -3.67
CA GLY A 563 12.59 15.54 -3.90
C GLY A 563 12.62 15.98 -5.36
N GLY A 564 12.40 15.07 -6.32
CA GLY A 564 12.48 15.37 -7.76
C GLY A 564 13.76 14.89 -8.45
N GLU A 565 14.73 14.37 -7.70
CA GLU A 565 15.95 13.79 -8.27
C GLU A 565 15.62 12.49 -9.03
N TRP A 566 15.47 12.59 -10.36
CA TRP A 566 15.16 11.47 -11.23
C TRP A 566 15.60 11.74 -12.67
N ASN A 567 16.32 10.81 -13.27
CA ASN A 567 16.79 10.93 -14.67
C ASN A 567 16.69 9.65 -15.49
N LYS A 568 16.14 8.57 -14.94
CA LYS A 568 16.02 7.29 -15.64
C LYS A 568 14.80 7.24 -16.56
N PRO A 569 14.89 6.53 -17.71
CA PRO A 569 13.74 6.24 -18.56
C PRO A 569 12.54 5.70 -17.78
N THR A 570 11.41 6.39 -17.87
CA THR A 570 10.17 6.05 -17.18
C THR A 570 8.95 6.15 -18.08
N ILE A 571 8.10 5.13 -18.02
CA ILE A 571 6.73 5.18 -18.53
C ILE A 571 5.77 5.04 -17.35
N ALA A 572 5.06 6.12 -17.05
CA ALA A 572 4.02 6.18 -16.04
C ALA A 572 2.65 5.95 -16.67
N MET A 573 2.09 4.77 -16.43
CA MET A 573 0.73 4.39 -16.81
C MET A 573 -0.26 4.96 -15.80
N MET A 574 -0.95 6.01 -16.21
CA MET A 574 -2.01 6.65 -15.44
C MET A 574 -3.36 6.08 -15.87
N VAL A 575 -3.82 5.04 -15.17
CA VAL A 575 -5.18 4.55 -15.34
C VAL A 575 -6.11 5.45 -14.53
N TYR A 576 -7.11 6.02 -15.20
CA TYR A 576 -8.01 7.01 -14.64
C TYR A 576 -9.13 6.35 -13.85
N LEU A 577 -9.11 6.55 -12.54
CA LEU A 577 -10.06 5.97 -11.59
C LEU A 577 -10.76 7.03 -10.72
N ASP A 578 -10.57 8.32 -11.01
CA ASP A 578 -11.17 9.42 -10.25
C ASP A 578 -12.71 9.35 -10.26
N ASP A 579 -13.33 8.84 -11.32
CA ASP A 579 -14.79 8.63 -11.41
C ASP A 579 -15.31 7.45 -10.57
N ARG A 580 -14.39 6.60 -10.08
CA ARG A 580 -14.64 5.49 -9.16
C ARG A 580 -14.20 5.81 -7.73
N LEU A 581 -13.80 7.05 -7.46
CA LEU A 581 -13.34 7.53 -6.15
C LEU A 581 -12.22 6.65 -5.54
N ASP A 582 -11.37 6.09 -6.40
CA ASP A 582 -10.25 5.24 -5.99
C ASP A 582 -9.14 6.06 -5.30
N ILE A 583 -8.27 5.39 -4.54
CA ILE A 583 -7.11 6.04 -3.90
C ILE A 583 -6.10 6.57 -4.92
N HIS A 584 -6.02 5.96 -6.10
CA HIS A 584 -5.04 6.28 -7.13
C HIS A 584 -5.53 7.42 -8.01
N ASP A 585 -5.62 8.62 -7.41
CA ASP A 585 -6.01 9.83 -8.11
C ASP A 585 -5.03 10.16 -9.26
N ALA A 586 -5.57 10.66 -10.37
CA ALA A 586 -4.81 10.91 -11.59
C ALA A 586 -3.77 12.04 -11.49
N ARG A 587 -3.71 12.76 -10.36
CA ARG A 587 -2.78 13.88 -10.16
C ARG A 587 -1.32 13.43 -10.05
N GLN A 588 -1.09 12.23 -9.54
CA GLN A 588 0.22 11.82 -8.99
C GLN A 588 1.40 11.82 -9.99
N PRO A 589 1.25 11.38 -11.26
CA PRO A 589 2.33 11.48 -12.24
C PRO A 589 2.73 12.92 -12.55
N PHE A 590 1.78 13.87 -12.47
CA PHE A 590 2.05 15.29 -12.67
C PHE A 590 2.73 15.93 -11.47
N VAL A 591 2.40 15.47 -10.25
CA VAL A 591 3.13 15.85 -9.02
C VAL A 591 4.59 15.43 -9.14
N PHE A 592 4.84 14.20 -9.58
CA PHE A 592 6.19 13.69 -9.78
C PHE A 592 6.98 14.54 -10.79
N ARG A 593 6.39 14.79 -11.96
CA ARG A 593 6.99 15.64 -13.00
C ARG A 593 7.24 17.06 -12.51
N GLU A 594 6.31 17.65 -11.74
CA GLU A 594 6.49 19.00 -11.18
C GLU A 594 7.68 19.05 -10.20
N ARG A 595 7.85 18.03 -9.36
CA ARG A 595 9.00 17.92 -8.47
C ARG A 595 10.30 17.74 -9.24
N MET A 596 10.31 16.93 -10.30
CA MET A 596 11.47 16.82 -11.19
C MET A 596 11.89 18.17 -11.79
N ARG A 597 10.92 18.93 -12.31
CA ARG A 597 11.16 20.26 -12.87
C ARG A 597 11.69 21.24 -11.82
N LYS A 598 11.14 21.23 -10.60
CA LYS A 598 11.65 22.02 -9.47
C LYS A 598 13.09 21.66 -9.11
N ALA A 599 13.47 20.38 -9.23
CA ALA A 599 14.82 19.89 -9.03
C ALA A 599 15.76 20.15 -10.23
N GLY A 600 15.25 20.76 -11.32
CA GLY A 600 16.05 21.10 -12.50
C GLY A 600 16.20 19.98 -13.52
N HIS A 601 15.45 18.89 -13.38
CA HIS A 601 15.44 17.78 -14.35
C HIS A 601 14.47 18.05 -15.51
N SER A 602 14.83 17.57 -16.71
CA SER A 602 13.97 17.65 -17.89
C SER A 602 12.91 16.54 -17.90
N ASP A 603 11.79 16.79 -18.58
CA ASP A 603 10.77 15.76 -18.82
C ASP A 603 11.24 14.66 -19.82
N GLY A 604 12.44 14.79 -20.39
CA GLY A 604 12.99 13.86 -21.38
C GLY A 604 13.01 12.42 -20.88
N SER A 605 13.26 12.19 -19.59
CA SER A 605 13.32 10.86 -18.97
C SER A 605 11.96 10.30 -18.52
N PHE A 606 10.86 11.08 -18.59
CA PHE A 606 9.59 10.68 -17.97
C PHE A 606 8.37 10.89 -18.87
N SER A 607 7.56 9.85 -19.04
CA SER A 607 6.41 9.87 -19.95
C SER A 607 5.12 9.44 -19.26
N ILE A 608 4.03 10.16 -19.49
CA ILE A 608 2.71 9.88 -18.91
C ILE A 608 1.80 9.31 -19.99
N TRP A 609 1.31 8.10 -19.73
CA TRP A 609 0.41 7.33 -20.58
C TRP A 609 -0.96 7.24 -19.89
N GLY A 610 -1.90 8.09 -20.30
CA GLY A 610 -3.25 8.19 -19.71
C GLY A 610 -4.23 7.19 -20.31
N LEU A 611 -4.98 6.47 -19.48
CA LEU A 611 -5.88 5.40 -19.89
C LEU A 611 -7.21 5.51 -19.16
N THR A 612 -8.33 5.53 -19.86
CA THR A 612 -9.66 5.47 -19.24
C THR A 612 -10.24 4.07 -19.43
N PRO A 613 -10.48 3.28 -18.36
CA PRO A 613 -11.15 1.99 -18.49
C PRO A 613 -12.57 2.14 -19.06
N SER A 614 -13.01 1.18 -19.88
CA SER A 614 -14.34 1.20 -20.50
C SER A 614 -15.48 0.94 -19.51
N GLY A 615 -15.18 0.30 -18.38
CA GLY A 615 -16.16 -0.19 -17.41
C GLY A 615 -16.60 -1.64 -17.68
N ASN A 616 -16.11 -2.27 -18.76
CA ASN A 616 -16.29 -3.69 -19.02
C ASN A 616 -15.05 -4.47 -18.55
N PRO A 617 -15.15 -5.29 -17.48
CA PRO A 617 -13.98 -5.95 -16.88
C PRO A 617 -13.16 -6.80 -17.85
N GLU A 618 -13.82 -7.61 -18.68
CA GLU A 618 -13.13 -8.51 -19.63
C GLU A 618 -12.39 -7.74 -20.72
N SER A 619 -13.05 -6.73 -21.30
CA SER A 619 -12.42 -5.86 -22.30
C SER A 619 -11.27 -5.05 -21.69
N ASP A 620 -11.48 -4.49 -20.50
CA ASP A 620 -10.48 -3.67 -19.82
C ASP A 620 -9.24 -4.49 -19.47
N LYS A 621 -9.43 -5.71 -18.96
CA LYS A 621 -8.35 -6.66 -18.64
C LYS A 621 -7.47 -6.93 -19.85
N LYS A 622 -8.07 -7.24 -21.02
CA LYS A 622 -7.32 -7.49 -22.25
C LYS A 622 -6.55 -6.26 -22.72
N GLN A 623 -7.19 -5.10 -22.78
CA GLN A 623 -6.57 -3.89 -23.33
C GLN A 623 -5.47 -3.33 -22.42
N LEU A 624 -5.67 -3.39 -21.10
CA LEU A 624 -4.64 -3.00 -20.13
C LEU A 624 -3.42 -3.92 -20.22
N ARG A 625 -3.62 -5.24 -20.40
CA ARG A 625 -2.54 -6.20 -20.67
C ARG A 625 -1.76 -5.85 -21.94
N ASP A 626 -2.46 -5.53 -23.04
CA ASP A 626 -1.83 -5.16 -24.31
C ASP A 626 -0.96 -3.88 -24.15
N ILE A 627 -1.48 -2.84 -23.49
CA ILE A 627 -0.77 -1.56 -23.28
C ILE A 627 0.37 -1.68 -22.26
N ALA A 628 0.20 -2.48 -21.20
CA ALA A 628 1.26 -2.73 -20.23
C ALA A 628 2.43 -3.51 -20.86
N THR A 629 2.14 -4.46 -21.75
CA THR A 629 3.18 -5.13 -22.53
C THR A 629 3.90 -4.14 -23.44
N GLN A 630 3.15 -3.26 -24.12
CA GLN A 630 3.71 -2.21 -24.97
C GLN A 630 4.61 -1.24 -24.20
N SER A 631 4.29 -0.90 -22.95
CA SER A 631 5.12 0.00 -22.15
C SER A 631 6.47 -0.64 -21.82
N VAL A 632 6.50 -1.92 -21.44
CA VAL A 632 7.76 -2.64 -21.18
C VAL A 632 8.62 -2.74 -22.45
N GLU A 633 8.02 -3.08 -23.59
CA GLU A 633 8.73 -3.12 -24.88
C GLU A 633 9.27 -1.74 -25.29
N THR A 634 8.48 -0.69 -25.07
CA THR A 634 8.89 0.69 -25.36
C THR A 634 10.04 1.13 -24.47
N LEU A 635 9.98 0.82 -23.17
CA LEU A 635 11.06 1.11 -22.23
C LEU A 635 12.34 0.33 -22.59
N SER A 636 12.21 -0.94 -22.94
CA SER A 636 13.30 -1.77 -23.43
C SER A 636 13.98 -1.16 -24.66
N ALA A 637 13.19 -0.75 -25.64
CA ALA A 637 13.69 -0.08 -26.85
C ALA A 637 14.39 1.24 -26.53
N TRP A 638 13.85 2.02 -25.58
CA TRP A 638 14.49 3.25 -25.11
C TRP A 638 15.87 2.98 -24.51
N LEU A 639 15.98 2.01 -23.61
CA LEU A 639 17.25 1.63 -22.99
C LEU A 639 18.28 1.16 -24.04
N GLN A 640 17.87 0.36 -25.01
CA GLN A 640 18.74 -0.14 -26.08
C GLN A 640 19.22 0.97 -27.04
N GLN A 641 18.36 1.95 -27.34
CA GLN A 641 18.68 3.05 -28.24
C GLN A 641 19.52 4.14 -27.56
N GLY A 642 19.43 4.25 -26.23
CA GLY A 642 20.10 5.30 -25.45
C GLY A 642 19.43 6.68 -25.57
N GLU A 643 18.33 6.78 -26.30
CA GLU A 643 17.54 8.01 -26.49
C GLU A 643 16.03 7.72 -26.49
N LYS A 644 15.21 8.72 -26.17
CA LYS A 644 13.75 8.55 -26.03
C LYS A 644 13.09 8.28 -27.39
N PRO A 645 12.53 7.09 -27.63
CA PRO A 645 11.90 6.78 -28.91
C PRO A 645 10.56 7.51 -29.07
N PRO A 646 10.07 7.73 -30.30
CA PRO A 646 8.74 8.29 -30.53
C PRO A 646 7.60 7.48 -29.87
N SER A 647 7.80 6.17 -29.72
CA SER A 647 6.88 5.28 -29.00
C SER A 647 6.80 5.56 -27.50
N ALA A 648 7.75 6.29 -26.90
CA ALA A 648 7.74 6.65 -25.49
C ALA A 648 7.09 8.01 -25.20
N ILE A 649 6.79 8.84 -26.20
CA ILE A 649 6.23 10.19 -25.97
C ILE A 649 4.88 10.13 -25.23
N ASP A 650 4.63 11.14 -24.39
CA ASP A 650 3.35 11.40 -23.71
C ASP A 650 2.14 11.16 -24.61
N ARG A 651 1.15 10.45 -24.06
CA ARG A 651 -0.04 10.02 -24.81
C ARG A 651 -1.21 9.67 -23.92
N CYS A 652 -2.38 9.56 -24.52
CA CYS A 652 -3.55 9.02 -23.85
C CYS A 652 -4.49 8.27 -24.79
N TRP A 653 -5.25 7.34 -24.23
CA TRP A 653 -6.32 6.62 -24.88
C TRP A 653 -7.67 6.93 -24.23
N ASP A 654 -8.73 6.90 -25.02
CA ASP A 654 -10.11 7.04 -24.54
C ASP A 654 -10.66 5.72 -23.96
N LYS A 655 -11.93 5.74 -23.51
CA LYS A 655 -12.65 4.57 -22.98
C LYS A 655 -12.86 3.43 -23.98
N HIS A 656 -12.58 3.65 -25.25
CA HIS A 656 -12.63 2.63 -26.32
C HIS A 656 -11.23 2.13 -26.67
N TYR A 657 -10.22 2.49 -25.86
CA TYR A 657 -8.81 2.20 -26.09
C TYR A 657 -8.32 2.68 -27.46
N GLN A 658 -8.92 3.76 -27.97
CA GLN A 658 -8.44 4.45 -29.16
C GLN A 658 -7.47 5.55 -28.74
N LEU A 659 -6.33 5.62 -29.44
CA LEU A 659 -5.32 6.63 -29.17
C LEU A 659 -5.89 8.03 -29.45
N LEU A 660 -6.06 8.82 -28.39
CA LEU A 660 -6.68 10.14 -28.47
C LEU A 660 -5.68 11.21 -28.91
N ALA A 661 -4.49 11.21 -28.31
CA ALA A 661 -3.42 12.15 -28.64
C ALA A 661 -2.04 11.62 -28.24
N VAL A 662 -1.00 12.09 -28.94
CA VAL A 662 0.42 11.88 -28.62
C VAL A 662 1.17 13.19 -28.85
N GLY A 663 2.06 13.57 -27.95
CA GLY A 663 2.91 14.74 -28.10
C GLY A 663 3.28 15.41 -26.77
N GLU A 664 4.28 16.29 -26.79
CA GLU A 664 4.78 16.97 -25.57
C GLU A 664 3.76 17.92 -24.95
N SER A 665 2.83 18.45 -25.75
CA SER A 665 1.82 19.41 -25.29
C SER A 665 0.49 18.79 -24.88
N VAL A 666 0.31 17.47 -24.97
CA VAL A 666 -1.00 16.82 -24.74
C VAL A 666 -1.48 16.94 -23.30
N TRP A 667 -0.54 17.10 -22.36
CA TRP A 667 -0.78 17.29 -20.93
C TRP A 667 -0.63 18.74 -20.47
N ASN A 668 -0.51 19.70 -21.39
CA ASN A 668 -0.44 21.11 -21.01
C ASN A 668 -1.68 21.51 -20.19
N GLY A 669 -1.45 22.29 -19.13
CA GLY A 669 -2.51 22.85 -18.29
C GLY A 669 -3.16 21.91 -17.28
N VAL A 670 -2.47 20.83 -16.90
CA VAL A 670 -2.85 20.00 -15.74
C VAL A 670 -2.53 20.69 -14.40
N SER A 671 -1.48 21.51 -14.33
CA SER A 671 -1.21 22.37 -13.18
C SER A 671 -2.25 23.51 -13.07
N LEU A 672 -2.44 24.04 -11.86
CA LEU A 672 -3.43 25.10 -11.57
C LEU A 672 -3.24 26.32 -12.51
N ASN A 673 -4.35 26.87 -13.00
CA ASN A 673 -4.44 28.15 -13.71
C ASN A 673 -3.81 28.28 -15.12
N HIS A 674 -3.88 27.23 -15.95
CA HIS A 674 -3.63 27.38 -17.39
C HIS A 674 -4.94 27.40 -18.19
N SER A 675 -5.12 28.42 -19.03
CA SER A 675 -6.29 28.58 -19.90
C SER A 675 -6.26 27.67 -21.14
N ASP A 676 -5.07 27.21 -21.56
CA ASP A 676 -4.90 26.32 -22.71
C ASP A 676 -4.54 24.91 -22.26
N LYS A 677 -5.55 24.03 -22.25
CA LYS A 677 -5.38 22.62 -21.91
C LYS A 677 -5.09 21.80 -23.16
N GLY A 678 -4.07 20.94 -23.10
CA GLY A 678 -3.81 19.91 -24.11
C GLY A 678 -4.97 18.90 -24.21
N LEU A 679 -5.04 18.15 -25.31
CA LEU A 679 -6.15 17.21 -25.57
C LEU A 679 -6.34 16.18 -24.45
N CYS A 680 -5.25 15.58 -23.96
CA CYS A 680 -5.33 14.65 -22.84
C CYS A 680 -5.74 15.38 -21.55
N ALA A 681 -5.17 16.55 -21.25
CA ALA A 681 -5.54 17.32 -20.05
C ALA A 681 -7.02 17.77 -19.99
N ARG A 682 -7.74 17.75 -21.12
CA ARG A 682 -9.19 18.02 -21.18
C ARG A 682 -10.04 16.80 -20.85
N GLU A 683 -9.58 15.61 -21.25
CA GLU A 683 -10.28 14.34 -21.03
C GLU A 683 -10.16 13.89 -19.56
N PHE A 684 -8.96 14.00 -18.98
CA PHE A 684 -8.67 13.54 -17.63
C PHE A 684 -8.81 14.71 -16.64
N LYS A 685 -9.92 14.75 -15.88
CA LYS A 685 -10.14 15.79 -14.88
C LYS A 685 -9.26 15.53 -13.66
N ILE A 686 -8.29 16.40 -13.44
CA ILE A 686 -7.35 16.27 -12.32
C ILE A 686 -7.86 17.02 -11.09
N HIS A 687 -7.95 16.31 -9.99
CA HIS A 687 -8.37 16.81 -8.69
C HIS A 687 -7.16 17.16 -7.80
N GLY A 688 -7.41 17.86 -6.69
CA GLY A 688 -6.39 18.25 -5.71
C GLY A 688 -6.30 17.26 -4.54
N SER A 689 -5.90 17.79 -3.40
CA SER A 689 -5.92 17.11 -2.10
C SER A 689 -6.34 18.13 -1.02
N PRO A 690 -6.56 17.71 0.24
CA PRO A 690 -6.95 18.64 1.30
C PRO A 690 -5.92 19.75 1.51
N ARG A 691 -4.64 19.43 1.29
CA ARG A 691 -3.52 20.38 1.39
C ARG A 691 -3.51 21.39 0.25
N VAL A 692 -3.73 20.93 -0.99
CA VAL A 692 -3.83 21.84 -2.15
C VAL A 692 -5.06 22.74 -2.03
N ALA A 693 -6.19 22.22 -1.54
CA ALA A 693 -7.39 23.03 -1.23
C ALA A 693 -7.16 24.03 -0.07
N ALA A 694 -6.19 23.77 0.80
CA ALA A 694 -5.72 24.67 1.84
C ALA A 694 -4.63 25.67 1.36
N GLY A 695 -4.30 25.66 0.06
CA GLY A 695 -3.37 26.60 -0.57
C GLY A 695 -1.94 26.07 -0.75
N GLU A 696 -1.66 24.80 -0.45
CA GLU A 696 -0.35 24.20 -0.75
C GLU A 696 -0.09 24.16 -2.27
N PRO A 697 1.14 24.37 -2.74
CA PRO A 697 1.47 24.24 -4.16
C PRO A 697 1.13 22.85 -4.72
N PHE A 698 0.86 22.77 -6.02
CA PHE A 698 0.44 21.52 -6.69
C PHE A 698 1.40 20.33 -6.48
N ALA A 699 2.71 20.62 -6.36
CA ALA A 699 3.74 19.62 -6.07
C ALA A 699 3.56 18.92 -4.70
N ALA A 700 2.80 19.53 -3.78
CA ALA A 700 2.45 18.99 -2.46
C ALA A 700 3.62 18.26 -1.76
N ASP A 701 4.79 18.91 -1.71
CA ASP A 701 6.08 18.35 -1.28
C ASP A 701 6.42 18.68 0.18
N LEU A 702 5.46 19.21 0.95
CA LEU A 702 5.68 19.67 2.32
C LEU A 702 5.05 18.70 3.34
N LEU A 703 5.87 18.26 4.30
CA LEU A 703 5.38 17.55 5.49
C LEU A 703 4.98 18.49 6.63
N LYS A 704 5.57 19.69 6.64
CA LYS A 704 5.28 20.78 7.58
C LYS A 704 5.55 22.09 6.86
N CYS A 705 4.56 22.98 6.85
CA CYS A 705 4.68 24.26 6.18
C CYS A 705 5.49 25.26 7.04
N PRO A 706 6.22 26.20 6.42
CA PRO A 706 6.69 27.39 7.14
C PRO A 706 5.49 28.22 7.60
N LEU A 707 5.62 28.89 8.75
CA LEU A 707 4.53 29.68 9.33
C LEU A 707 4.82 31.19 9.24
N LYS A 708 3.77 31.97 9.03
CA LYS A 708 3.75 33.43 9.18
C LYS A 708 2.63 33.85 10.12
N SER A 709 2.78 35.02 10.76
CA SER A 709 1.73 35.53 11.66
C SER A 709 0.43 35.78 10.90
N VAL A 710 -0.70 35.63 11.60
CA VAL A 710 -2.03 35.99 11.05
C VAL A 710 -2.05 37.46 10.61
N SER A 711 -1.42 38.36 11.38
CA SER A 711 -1.29 39.77 11.03
C SER A 711 -0.60 40.02 9.69
N SER A 712 0.41 39.21 9.35
CA SER A 712 1.10 39.28 8.05
C SER A 712 0.22 38.70 6.94
N ALA A 713 -0.41 37.55 7.18
CA ALA A 713 -1.31 36.89 6.22
C ALA A 713 -2.52 37.76 5.82
N LEU A 714 -3.04 38.57 6.74
CA LEU A 714 -4.12 39.53 6.47
C LEU A 714 -3.70 40.68 5.52
N GLN A 715 -2.40 40.88 5.29
CA GLN A 715 -1.85 42.02 4.53
C GLN A 715 -1.11 41.61 3.25
N ASP A 716 -0.66 40.37 3.13
CA ASP A 716 0.21 39.91 2.04
C ASP A 716 -0.51 39.21 0.88
N GLY A 717 -1.85 39.24 0.88
CA GLY A 717 -2.67 38.61 -0.15
C GLY A 717 -3.00 37.13 0.09
N THR A 718 -2.62 36.55 1.25
CA THR A 718 -3.00 35.16 1.62
C THR A 718 -4.49 34.90 1.45
N TYR A 719 -5.34 35.87 1.81
CA TYR A 719 -6.80 35.76 1.73
C TYR A 719 -7.40 36.45 0.49
N ALA A 720 -6.60 36.77 -0.53
CA ALA A 720 -7.03 37.48 -1.73
C ALA A 720 -7.88 38.73 -1.42
N THR A 721 -9.12 38.80 -1.92
CA THR A 721 -10.03 39.93 -1.74
C THR A 721 -10.89 39.84 -0.48
N ILE A 722 -10.75 38.79 0.33
CA ILE A 722 -11.60 38.53 1.51
C ILE A 722 -11.35 39.59 2.59
N ARG A 723 -12.42 39.94 3.32
CA ARG A 723 -12.41 40.94 4.38
C ARG A 723 -12.96 40.33 5.67
N PHE A 724 -12.10 40.27 6.69
CA PHE A 724 -12.47 39.85 8.04
C PHE A 724 -12.83 41.08 8.87
N ASN A 725 -13.93 41.02 9.62
CA ASN A 725 -14.22 42.03 10.64
C ASN A 725 -13.31 41.87 11.87
N GLU A 726 -13.33 42.85 12.79
CA GLU A 726 -12.42 42.83 13.96
C GLU A 726 -12.59 41.60 14.86
N MET A 727 -13.83 41.13 15.08
CA MET A 727 -14.05 39.91 15.88
C MET A 727 -13.53 38.66 15.16
N GLN A 728 -13.71 38.58 13.85
CA GLN A 728 -13.22 37.49 13.02
C GLN A 728 -11.68 37.47 12.97
N LYS A 729 -11.01 38.63 12.92
CA LYS A 729 -9.53 38.72 13.00
C LYS A 729 -9.01 38.19 14.33
N VAL A 730 -9.61 38.63 15.45
CA VAL A 730 -9.24 38.13 16.80
C VAL A 730 -9.48 36.63 16.91
N TYR A 731 -10.55 36.11 16.31
CA TYR A 731 -10.82 34.68 16.34
C TYR A 731 -9.85 33.89 15.46
N LEU A 732 -9.51 34.41 14.28
CA LEU A 732 -8.49 33.83 13.39
C LEU A 732 -7.13 33.74 14.09
N GLU A 733 -6.72 34.77 14.84
CA GLU A 733 -5.50 34.77 15.66
C GLU A 733 -5.53 33.72 16.77
N LYS A 734 -6.71 33.47 17.37
CA LYS A 734 -6.87 32.40 18.36
C LYS A 734 -6.78 31.01 17.75
N ILE A 735 -7.37 30.81 16.57
CA ILE A 735 -7.32 29.53 15.85
C ILE A 735 -5.89 29.20 15.44
N PHE A 736 -5.16 30.19 14.93
CA PHE A 736 -3.80 30.05 14.40
C PHE A 736 -2.79 30.77 15.30
N LYS A 737 -2.75 30.39 16.58
CA LYS A 737 -1.87 31.03 17.58
C LYS A 737 -0.38 30.91 17.22
N GLU A 738 0.03 29.84 16.55
CA GLU A 738 1.40 29.65 16.04
C GLU A 738 1.65 30.31 14.68
N GLY A 739 0.61 30.83 14.03
CA GLY A 739 0.64 31.35 12.66
C GLY A 739 -0.05 30.44 11.64
N VAL A 740 -0.13 30.90 10.41
CA VAL A 740 -0.69 30.18 9.26
C VAL A 740 0.41 29.78 8.27
N CYS A 741 0.15 28.76 7.46
CA CYS A 741 1.09 28.33 6.43
C CYS A 741 1.42 29.45 5.44
N ALA A 742 2.72 29.63 5.19
CA ALA A 742 3.30 30.58 4.25
C ALA A 742 3.73 29.85 2.97
N TYR A 743 2.76 29.51 2.11
CA TYR A 743 3.03 28.83 0.83
C TYR A 743 3.53 29.76 -0.29
N ASN A 744 3.33 31.07 -0.12
CA ASN A 744 3.60 32.12 -1.10
C ASN A 744 4.67 33.08 -0.61
#